data_AF-A0AAV1CLK4-F1
#
_entry.id   AF-A0AAV1CLK4-F1
#
_cell.length_a   1.000
_cell.length_b   1.000
_cell.length_c   1.000
_cell.angle_alpha   90.00
_cell.angle_beta   90.00
_cell.angle_gamma   90.00
#
_symmetry.space_group_name_H-M   'P 1'
#
loop_
_entity.id
_entity.type
_entity.pdbx_description
1 polymer ?
#
loop_
_entity_poly.entity_id
_entity_poly.type
_entity_poly.pdbx_seq_one_letter_code
_entity_poly.pdbx_strand_id
1 'polypeptide(L)'
;MNPLQFSFIFLHLTLLLHFSSAAPALTISVTPKTLSKSGDPVHIQWSGVESPSRLDWLGIYSPSTSPNDHFIGYIFLSSLAGWESGSGTVSIPLVNLRSDYQFRIFRWTESEMMNATSFDQDHNPLPGTEHMLVASEEIGFQPGMGPEHVHLALTGRLHEMRVMFVTPDGKNNTVRYGLTEQNLDQVVGTEVSRYEREDMCHPPANDFVGWRDPGYIHDGVMTNLINGKKYYYQVGSDSGGWSDIFSFVTPKTHSKKTVVFLFGDMGTAAPYITFDRTQEESSSTVKWLLRDIEALGDKPTFISHIGDISYARGYSWLWDQFFHQIQPIASRVPYHVCIGNHEYDWPSQPWKPDWASKLYGSDGGGECGVPYSHRFKMPGNSSQVTGTSAPATRNLFYSLDFGVVHFVYMSTETNFLPGSDQYEFLKNDLESVDRQKTPFVVVQGHRPMYSTCNRPKEIPLRKKMIEHIEPLLVKNKVSLVLWGHVHRYERFCPLNNYTCGSLEKNGEDNWEAYPVHIVIGMGGQDWQGQWLQREDHPSDPVFPQPEQSLFRAGEYGYTKLVATKKKLKLFYIGNHDGKLHDMVEIMAPGVAPSAFMEMEAMDCWYYVKNLSLMVLVGFVAYFLGFTSHCRRNVTENSGWTRLKAEDV
;
A
#
# COMPACT_ATOMS: atom_id res chain seq x y z
N MET A 1 0.93 -61.71 -86.23
CA MET A 1 -0.22 -60.97 -85.68
C MET A 1 -0.01 -60.82 -84.19
N ASN A 2 -0.08 -59.56 -83.74
CA ASN A 2 -0.02 -58.90 -82.42
C ASN A 2 0.29 -59.65 -81.10
N PRO A 3 1.04 -58.99 -80.20
CA PRO A 3 1.41 -59.46 -78.86
C PRO A 3 0.36 -59.04 -77.81
N LEU A 4 0.35 -59.67 -76.63
CA LEU A 4 -0.27 -59.11 -75.43
C LEU A 4 0.49 -59.58 -74.18
N GLN A 5 1.01 -58.58 -73.48
CA GLN A 5 1.61 -58.61 -72.13
C GLN A 5 0.61 -59.15 -71.11
N PHE A 6 1.07 -59.73 -69.99
CA PHE A 6 0.50 -59.42 -68.67
C PHE A 6 1.50 -59.68 -67.53
N SER A 7 1.39 -58.80 -66.56
CA SER A 7 2.40 -58.38 -65.59
C SER A 7 2.57 -59.28 -64.37
N PHE A 8 3.79 -59.29 -63.81
CA PHE A 8 4.09 -59.80 -62.48
C PHE A 8 3.43 -58.94 -61.40
N ILE A 9 2.61 -59.55 -60.54
CA ILE A 9 2.06 -58.94 -59.33
C ILE A 9 3.07 -59.15 -58.20
N PHE A 10 3.74 -58.08 -57.78
CA PHE A 10 4.47 -58.03 -56.52
C PHE A 10 3.51 -57.60 -55.41
N LEU A 11 3.23 -58.50 -54.47
CA LEU A 11 2.48 -58.20 -53.26
C LEU A 11 3.41 -57.46 -52.27
N HIS A 12 3.32 -56.13 -52.20
CA HIS A 12 3.97 -55.35 -51.13
C HIS A 12 3.09 -55.39 -49.89
N LEU A 13 3.52 -56.15 -48.88
CA LEU A 13 2.95 -56.13 -47.54
C LEU A 13 3.54 -54.93 -46.78
N THR A 14 2.87 -53.78 -46.84
CA THR A 14 3.19 -52.62 -45.99
C THR A 14 2.67 -52.87 -44.58
N LEU A 15 3.57 -53.27 -43.68
CA LEU A 15 3.32 -53.33 -42.25
C LEU A 15 3.21 -51.87 -41.72
N LEU A 16 1.99 -51.35 -41.62
CA LEU A 16 1.70 -50.08 -40.95
C LEU A 16 1.93 -50.26 -39.44
N LEU A 17 3.17 -50.04 -38.99
CA LEU A 17 3.47 -49.79 -37.58
C LEU A 17 2.76 -48.49 -37.19
N HIS A 18 1.55 -48.61 -36.62
CA HIS A 18 0.91 -47.53 -35.89
C HIS A 18 1.73 -47.31 -34.61
N PHE A 19 2.73 -46.43 -34.68
CA PHE A 19 3.18 -45.74 -33.50
C PHE A 19 2.03 -44.85 -33.05
N SER A 20 1.15 -45.37 -32.19
CA SER A 20 0.37 -44.52 -31.31
C SER A 20 1.40 -43.83 -30.42
N SER A 21 1.82 -42.63 -30.83
CA SER A 21 2.40 -41.67 -29.92
C SER A 21 1.32 -41.40 -28.89
N ALA A 22 1.34 -42.12 -27.77
CA ALA A 22 0.56 -41.74 -26.61
C ALA A 22 0.87 -40.27 -26.36
N ALA A 23 -0.15 -39.41 -26.41
CA ALA A 23 0.02 -38.03 -26.01
C ALA A 23 0.68 -38.04 -24.62
N PRO A 24 1.71 -37.20 -24.38
CA PRO A 24 2.34 -37.15 -23.07
C PRO A 24 1.26 -36.90 -22.04
N ALA A 25 1.19 -37.74 -21.00
CA ALA A 25 0.23 -37.56 -19.92
C ALA A 25 0.35 -36.14 -19.35
N LEU A 26 -0.78 -35.49 -19.11
CA LEU A 26 -0.80 -34.16 -18.49
C LEU A 26 -0.05 -34.21 -17.15
N THR A 27 0.94 -33.35 -17.00
CA THR A 27 1.76 -33.24 -15.80
C THR A 27 1.83 -31.79 -15.33
N ILE A 28 1.95 -31.63 -14.01
CA ILE A 28 2.30 -30.38 -13.35
C ILE A 28 3.31 -30.69 -12.25
N SER A 29 4.35 -29.87 -12.16
CA SER A 29 5.44 -30.01 -11.19
C SER A 29 5.76 -28.68 -10.55
N VAL A 30 6.17 -28.72 -9.29
CA VAL A 30 6.53 -27.54 -8.49
C VAL A 30 7.94 -27.69 -7.93
N THR A 31 8.73 -26.62 -7.93
CA THR A 31 10.09 -26.61 -7.39
C THR A 31 10.47 -25.24 -6.85
N PRO A 32 11.03 -25.13 -5.63
CA PRO A 32 11.24 -26.21 -4.66
C PRO A 32 9.91 -26.66 -4.01
N LYS A 33 9.90 -27.84 -3.37
CA LYS A 33 8.74 -28.34 -2.62
C LYS A 33 8.59 -27.71 -1.23
N THR A 34 9.65 -27.09 -0.73
CA THR A 34 9.67 -26.44 0.58
C THR A 34 10.37 -25.10 0.47
N LEU A 35 9.70 -24.04 0.91
CA LEU A 35 10.20 -22.66 0.92
C LEU A 35 10.81 -22.31 2.27
N SER A 36 11.80 -21.40 2.29
CA SER A 36 12.54 -21.06 3.50
C SER A 36 12.08 -19.74 4.13
N LYS A 37 11.37 -18.89 3.38
CA LYS A 37 10.77 -17.65 3.86
C LYS A 37 9.65 -17.17 2.94
N SER A 38 8.74 -16.34 3.46
CA SER A 38 7.80 -15.59 2.63
C SER A 38 8.53 -14.77 1.56
N GLY A 39 7.94 -14.75 0.36
CA GLY A 39 8.50 -14.10 -0.82
C GLY A 39 9.45 -14.99 -1.64
N ASP A 40 9.84 -16.17 -1.14
CA ASP A 40 10.59 -17.12 -1.95
C ASP A 40 9.71 -17.60 -3.14
N PRO A 41 10.28 -17.65 -4.37
CA PRO A 41 9.53 -18.08 -5.54
C PRO A 41 9.37 -19.60 -5.58
N VAL A 42 8.17 -20.06 -5.92
CA VAL A 42 7.94 -21.41 -6.43
C VAL A 42 7.87 -21.38 -7.95
N HIS A 43 8.61 -22.28 -8.60
CA HIS A 43 8.54 -22.51 -10.04
C HIS A 43 7.53 -23.61 -10.32
N ILE A 44 6.51 -23.28 -11.10
CA ILE A 44 5.45 -24.18 -11.51
C ILE A 44 5.65 -24.44 -13.00
N GLN A 45 5.64 -25.70 -13.39
CA GLN A 45 5.77 -26.12 -14.79
C GLN A 45 4.70 -27.16 -15.10
N TRP A 46 4.05 -27.01 -16.25
CA TRP A 46 3.08 -27.98 -16.75
C TRP A 46 3.36 -28.37 -18.20
N SER A 47 2.90 -29.55 -18.60
CA SER A 47 2.99 -30.04 -19.99
C SER A 47 1.90 -31.07 -20.26
N GLY A 48 1.45 -31.16 -21.51
CA GLY A 48 0.46 -32.14 -21.96
C GLY A 48 -1.00 -31.70 -21.84
N VAL A 49 -1.28 -30.39 -21.77
CA VAL A 49 -2.67 -29.89 -21.88
C VAL A 49 -3.15 -30.07 -23.32
N GLU A 50 -4.08 -31.00 -23.54
CA GLU A 50 -4.65 -31.22 -24.87
C GLU A 50 -5.63 -30.10 -25.24
N SER A 51 -5.49 -29.60 -26.48
CA SER A 51 -6.28 -28.48 -27.02
C SER A 51 -6.37 -27.28 -26.05
N PRO A 52 -5.25 -26.60 -25.76
CA PRO A 52 -5.21 -25.50 -24.81
C PRO A 52 -6.23 -24.41 -25.15
N SER A 53 -6.94 -23.93 -24.14
CA SER A 53 -7.90 -22.84 -24.26
C SER A 53 -7.34 -21.57 -23.63
N ARG A 54 -7.73 -20.43 -24.19
CA ARG A 54 -7.44 -19.11 -23.62
C ARG A 54 -8.06 -18.89 -22.22
N LEU A 55 -9.04 -19.71 -21.86
CA LEU A 55 -9.73 -19.73 -20.58
C LEU A 55 -9.19 -20.82 -19.62
N ASP A 56 -8.24 -21.66 -20.04
CA ASP A 56 -7.58 -22.57 -19.10
C ASP A 56 -6.81 -21.74 -18.07
N TRP A 57 -6.89 -22.12 -16.80
CA TRP A 57 -6.36 -21.30 -15.70
C TRP A 57 -5.72 -22.15 -14.59
N LEU A 58 -4.75 -21.55 -13.92
CA LEU A 58 -4.03 -22.08 -12.76
C LEU A 58 -4.61 -21.47 -11.48
N GLY A 59 -5.26 -22.27 -10.65
CA GLY A 59 -5.73 -21.87 -9.32
C GLY A 59 -4.67 -22.05 -8.24
N ILE A 60 -4.60 -21.09 -7.33
CA ILE A 60 -3.77 -21.13 -6.12
C ILE A 60 -4.66 -21.45 -4.92
N TYR A 61 -4.27 -22.48 -4.16
CA TYR A 61 -5.01 -22.94 -2.98
C TYR A 61 -4.10 -22.97 -1.76
N SER A 62 -4.61 -22.47 -0.63
CA SER A 62 -4.00 -22.59 0.70
C SER A 62 -5.14 -22.55 1.72
N PRO A 63 -5.37 -23.58 2.55
CA PRO A 63 -4.65 -24.87 2.58
C PRO A 63 -4.76 -25.66 1.26
N SER A 64 -3.85 -26.60 1.05
CA SER A 64 -3.87 -27.53 -0.10
C SER A 64 -5.17 -28.34 -0.18
N THR A 65 -5.79 -28.62 0.97
CA THR A 65 -7.02 -29.39 1.12
C THR A 65 -8.29 -28.60 0.78
N SER A 66 -8.16 -27.35 0.34
CA SER A 66 -9.32 -26.51 0.03
C SER A 66 -10.15 -27.10 -1.13
N PRO A 67 -11.50 -27.04 -1.06
CA PRO A 67 -12.37 -27.33 -2.20
C PRO A 67 -11.99 -26.54 -3.46
N ASN A 68 -12.36 -27.03 -4.64
CA ASN A 68 -11.96 -26.42 -5.92
C ASN A 68 -12.47 -24.99 -6.09
N ASP A 69 -13.62 -24.65 -5.51
CA ASP A 69 -14.23 -23.32 -5.48
C ASP A 69 -13.69 -22.39 -4.38
N HIS A 70 -12.73 -22.85 -3.56
CA HIS A 70 -12.12 -22.07 -2.49
C HIS A 70 -10.66 -21.67 -2.79
N PHE A 71 -10.35 -21.33 -4.04
CA PHE A 71 -9.05 -20.77 -4.41
C PHE A 71 -8.85 -19.39 -3.78
N ILE A 72 -7.60 -18.99 -3.53
CA ILE A 72 -7.25 -17.63 -3.05
C ILE A 72 -6.88 -16.67 -4.18
N GLY A 73 -6.66 -17.22 -5.37
CA GLY A 73 -6.34 -16.49 -6.57
C GLY A 73 -6.07 -17.41 -7.74
N TYR A 74 -5.86 -16.81 -8.92
CA TYR A 74 -5.68 -17.54 -10.17
C TYR A 74 -4.80 -16.80 -11.17
N ILE A 75 -4.32 -17.53 -12.17
CA ILE A 75 -3.62 -17.01 -13.35
C ILE A 75 -4.20 -17.69 -14.59
N PHE A 76 -4.66 -16.93 -15.57
CA PHE A 76 -5.00 -17.50 -16.88
C PHE A 76 -3.73 -18.00 -17.56
N LEU A 77 -3.73 -19.25 -18.06
CA LEU A 77 -2.57 -19.81 -18.74
C LEU A 77 -2.23 -19.00 -20.00
N SER A 78 -3.23 -18.37 -20.63
CA SER A 78 -3.07 -17.52 -21.80
C SER A 78 -2.24 -16.26 -21.59
N SER A 79 -2.01 -15.84 -20.34
CA SER A 79 -1.10 -14.73 -20.03
C SER A 79 0.38 -15.16 -20.00
N LEU A 80 0.66 -16.46 -20.04
CA LEU A 80 2.00 -17.04 -19.87
C LEU A 80 2.57 -17.52 -21.20
N ALA A 81 3.86 -17.31 -21.43
CA ALA A 81 4.50 -17.73 -22.68
C ALA A 81 4.44 -19.25 -22.88
N GLY A 82 4.17 -19.69 -24.12
CA GLY A 82 4.19 -21.10 -24.51
C GLY A 82 2.89 -21.88 -24.30
N TRP A 83 1.87 -21.27 -23.68
CA TRP A 83 0.61 -21.94 -23.31
C TRP A 83 -0.09 -22.67 -24.47
N GLU A 84 -0.02 -22.13 -25.69
CA GLU A 84 -0.61 -22.71 -26.91
C GLU A 84 -0.05 -24.11 -27.24
N SER A 85 1.16 -24.43 -26.77
CA SER A 85 1.77 -25.76 -26.93
C SER A 85 1.26 -26.79 -25.92
N GLY A 86 0.36 -26.39 -25.01
CA GLY A 86 -0.11 -27.20 -23.90
C GLY A 86 0.90 -27.37 -22.77
N SER A 87 1.95 -26.54 -22.78
CA SER A 87 3.01 -26.52 -21.78
C SER A 87 3.35 -25.08 -21.41
N GLY A 88 3.89 -24.89 -20.22
CA GLY A 88 4.34 -23.56 -19.80
C GLY A 88 4.95 -23.56 -18.42
N THR A 89 5.39 -22.38 -17.98
CA THR A 89 5.95 -22.19 -16.66
C THR A 89 5.60 -20.82 -16.09
N VAL A 90 5.49 -20.75 -14.77
CA VAL A 90 5.33 -19.51 -14.02
C VAL A 90 6.13 -19.59 -12.72
N SER A 91 6.63 -18.45 -12.26
CA SER A 91 7.31 -18.33 -10.97
C SER A 91 6.50 -17.40 -10.09
N ILE A 92 6.06 -17.87 -8.93
CA ILE A 92 5.19 -17.12 -8.02
C ILE A 92 5.89 -16.96 -6.66
N PRO A 93 6.19 -15.74 -6.18
CA PRO A 93 6.62 -15.54 -4.80
C PRO A 93 5.46 -15.83 -3.85
N LEU A 94 5.60 -16.81 -2.96
CA LEU A 94 4.53 -17.17 -2.02
C LEU A 94 4.75 -16.52 -0.66
N VAL A 95 3.66 -16.04 -0.06
CA VAL A 95 3.62 -15.64 1.35
C VAL A 95 3.21 -16.84 2.20
N ASN A 96 3.78 -16.99 3.38
CA ASN A 96 3.42 -18.05 4.30
C ASN A 96 2.08 -17.73 4.99
N LEU A 97 1.02 -18.37 4.53
CA LEU A 97 -0.32 -18.29 5.13
C LEU A 97 -0.52 -19.29 6.28
N ARG A 98 0.59 -19.81 6.86
CA ARG A 98 0.62 -20.79 7.95
C ARG A 98 -0.05 -22.12 7.57
N SER A 99 -0.12 -22.39 6.27
CA SER A 99 -0.66 -23.61 5.70
C SER A 99 0.09 -23.97 4.43
N ASP A 100 -0.15 -25.18 3.95
CA ASP A 100 0.41 -25.68 2.71
C ASP A 100 -0.34 -25.13 1.49
N TYR A 101 0.31 -25.25 0.34
CA TYR A 101 -0.16 -24.79 -0.95
C TYR A 101 -0.37 -25.96 -1.91
N GLN A 102 -1.34 -25.80 -2.79
CA GLN A 102 -1.48 -26.63 -3.98
C GLN A 102 -1.89 -25.77 -5.19
N PHE A 103 -1.42 -26.18 -6.36
CA PHE A 103 -1.77 -25.54 -7.63
C PHE A 103 -2.58 -26.50 -8.48
N ARG A 104 -3.64 -26.01 -9.11
CA ARG A 104 -4.53 -26.85 -9.92
C ARG A 104 -4.82 -26.16 -11.25
N ILE A 105 -4.76 -26.91 -12.35
CA ILE A 105 -5.15 -26.40 -13.66
C ILE A 105 -6.58 -26.84 -13.94
N PHE A 106 -7.40 -25.89 -14.39
CA PHE A 106 -8.78 -26.12 -14.78
C PHE A 106 -9.01 -25.71 -16.23
N ARG A 107 -10.01 -26.34 -16.84
CA ARG A 107 -10.60 -25.91 -18.09
C ARG A 107 -11.87 -25.13 -17.81
N TRP A 108 -11.94 -23.90 -18.30
CA TRP A 108 -13.17 -23.12 -18.28
C TRP A 108 -13.64 -22.88 -19.70
N THR A 109 -14.92 -23.17 -19.97
CA THR A 109 -15.49 -23.07 -21.31
C THR A 109 -16.17 -21.72 -21.52
N GLU A 110 -16.27 -21.28 -22.78
CA GLU A 110 -16.98 -20.05 -23.12
C GLU A 110 -18.45 -20.11 -22.69
N SER A 111 -19.09 -21.30 -22.76
CA SER A 111 -20.45 -21.50 -22.29
C SER A 111 -20.60 -21.34 -20.78
N GLU A 112 -19.65 -21.81 -19.98
CA GLU A 112 -19.67 -21.61 -18.52
C GLU A 112 -19.42 -20.14 -18.17
N MET A 113 -18.46 -19.49 -18.85
CA MET A 113 -18.17 -18.07 -18.65
C MET A 113 -19.38 -17.18 -18.94
N MET A 114 -20.10 -17.43 -20.03
CA MET A 114 -21.31 -16.68 -20.37
C MET A 114 -22.46 -16.89 -19.37
N ASN A 115 -22.44 -18.00 -18.62
CA ASN A 115 -23.44 -18.34 -17.61
C ASN A 115 -22.90 -18.20 -16.17
N ALA A 116 -21.77 -17.50 -15.99
CA ALA A 116 -21.16 -17.34 -14.68
C ALA A 116 -22.10 -16.65 -13.70
N THR A 117 -22.14 -17.17 -12.47
CA THR A 117 -22.97 -16.64 -11.37
C THR A 117 -22.16 -15.91 -10.31
N SER A 118 -20.82 -16.01 -10.37
CA SER A 118 -19.88 -15.43 -9.43
C SER A 118 -19.00 -14.41 -10.14
N PHE A 119 -18.80 -13.25 -9.52
CA PHE A 119 -18.11 -12.12 -10.11
C PHE A 119 -17.12 -11.51 -9.11
N ASP A 120 -16.05 -10.93 -9.63
CA ASP A 120 -15.12 -10.10 -8.84
C ASP A 120 -15.73 -8.71 -8.56
N GLN A 121 -15.00 -7.86 -7.82
CA GLN A 121 -15.44 -6.50 -7.50
C GLN A 121 -15.68 -5.59 -8.71
N ASP A 122 -15.04 -5.88 -9.85
CA ASP A 122 -15.16 -5.15 -11.11
C ASP A 122 -16.27 -5.73 -12.01
N HIS A 123 -17.04 -6.71 -11.51
CA HIS A 123 -18.08 -7.44 -12.21
C HIS A 123 -17.57 -8.30 -13.38
N ASN A 124 -16.31 -8.73 -13.33
CA ASN A 124 -15.81 -9.76 -14.25
C ASN A 124 -16.21 -11.15 -13.74
N PRO A 125 -16.57 -12.08 -14.63
CA PRO A 125 -16.93 -13.44 -14.22
C PRO A 125 -15.71 -14.16 -13.62
N LEU A 126 -15.92 -14.83 -12.49
CA LEU A 126 -14.89 -15.66 -11.86
C LEU A 126 -14.77 -17.02 -12.58
N PRO A 127 -13.55 -17.60 -12.72
CA PRO A 127 -13.36 -18.86 -13.41
C PRO A 127 -14.13 -20.04 -12.78
N GLY A 128 -14.75 -20.86 -13.64
CA GLY A 128 -15.43 -22.08 -13.23
C GLY A 128 -14.46 -23.20 -12.81
N THR A 129 -14.90 -24.03 -11.87
CA THR A 129 -14.05 -25.04 -11.18
C THR A 129 -14.51 -26.48 -11.41
N GLU A 130 -15.46 -26.71 -12.33
CA GLU A 130 -16.05 -28.02 -12.61
C GLU A 130 -15.06 -29.00 -13.28
N HIS A 131 -14.15 -28.49 -14.11
CA HIS A 131 -13.27 -29.30 -14.96
C HIS A 131 -11.80 -29.17 -14.56
N MET A 132 -11.43 -29.76 -13.42
CA MET A 132 -10.03 -29.87 -13.02
C MET A 132 -9.28 -30.84 -13.94
N LEU A 133 -8.19 -30.38 -14.53
CA LEU A 133 -7.34 -31.19 -15.42
C LEU A 133 -6.22 -31.90 -14.65
N VAL A 134 -5.53 -31.18 -13.76
CA VAL A 134 -4.41 -31.72 -12.96
C VAL A 134 -4.19 -30.89 -11.71
N ALA A 135 -3.67 -31.52 -10.65
CA ALA A 135 -3.23 -30.87 -9.41
C ALA A 135 -1.74 -31.17 -9.15
N SER A 136 -1.04 -30.19 -8.59
CA SER A 136 0.34 -30.36 -8.15
C SER A 136 0.44 -31.17 -6.87
N GLU A 137 1.67 -31.60 -6.57
CA GLU A 137 2.04 -31.97 -5.21
C GLU A 137 1.87 -30.77 -4.26
N GLU A 138 1.76 -31.08 -2.97
CA GLU A 138 1.73 -30.09 -1.90
C GLU A 138 3.09 -29.42 -1.72
N ILE A 139 3.07 -28.13 -1.44
CA ILE A 139 4.24 -27.32 -1.13
C ILE A 139 3.99 -26.61 0.19
N GLY A 140 5.00 -26.56 1.05
CA GLY A 140 4.91 -25.89 2.34
C GLY A 140 6.10 -25.01 2.62
N PHE A 141 6.05 -24.36 3.78
CA PHE A 141 7.18 -23.64 4.34
C PHE A 141 7.92 -24.53 5.34
N GLN A 142 9.23 -24.33 5.48
CA GLN A 142 10.01 -25.03 6.48
C GLN A 142 9.49 -24.72 7.90
N PRO A 143 9.50 -25.68 8.83
CA PRO A 143 9.18 -25.37 10.22
C PRO A 143 10.29 -24.51 10.84
N GLY A 144 9.95 -23.71 11.84
CA GLY A 144 10.94 -22.97 12.62
C GLY A 144 11.59 -21.78 11.89
N MET A 145 10.94 -21.21 10.87
CA MET A 145 11.41 -20.00 10.18
C MET A 145 11.43 -18.75 11.07
N GLY A 146 10.85 -18.84 12.26
CA GLY A 146 10.66 -17.71 13.15
C GLY A 146 9.43 -16.87 12.79
N PRO A 147 9.26 -15.74 13.49
CA PRO A 147 8.08 -14.90 13.31
C PRO A 147 8.07 -14.08 12.02
N GLU A 148 6.85 -13.76 11.57
CA GLU A 148 6.60 -12.93 10.39
C GLU A 148 5.78 -11.67 10.75
N HIS A 149 5.56 -10.80 9.77
CA HIS A 149 4.81 -9.55 9.93
C HIS A 149 5.41 -8.62 10.99
N VAL A 150 6.74 -8.61 11.13
CA VAL A 150 7.41 -7.83 12.16
C VAL A 150 7.23 -6.34 11.89
N HIS A 151 6.57 -5.64 12.80
CA HIS A 151 6.33 -4.21 12.68
C HIS A 151 6.40 -3.47 14.02
N LEU A 152 6.84 -2.22 13.96
CA LEU A 152 7.05 -1.36 15.13
C LEU A 152 5.92 -0.35 15.31
N ALA A 153 5.69 0.08 16.55
CA ALA A 153 4.83 1.22 16.85
C ALA A 153 5.37 2.01 18.07
N LEU A 154 5.15 3.33 18.09
CA LEU A 154 5.43 4.13 19.29
C LEU A 154 4.34 3.87 20.34
N THR A 155 4.72 3.71 21.61
CA THR A 155 3.73 3.50 22.69
C THR A 155 3.14 4.79 23.25
N GLY A 156 3.65 5.94 22.80
CA GLY A 156 3.39 7.25 23.42
C GLY A 156 4.33 7.60 24.57
N ARG A 157 5.19 6.66 25.00
CA ARG A 157 6.23 6.88 26.02
C ARG A 157 7.62 6.89 25.36
N LEU A 158 8.45 7.86 25.72
CA LEU A 158 9.73 8.13 25.03
C LEU A 158 10.76 6.99 25.13
N HIS A 159 10.74 6.22 26.21
CA HIS A 159 11.71 5.16 26.50
C HIS A 159 11.23 3.76 26.12
N GLU A 160 10.19 3.70 25.29
CA GLU A 160 9.54 2.47 24.89
C GLU A 160 9.43 2.37 23.37
N MET A 161 9.52 1.15 22.85
CA MET A 161 9.20 0.81 21.47
C MET A 161 8.41 -0.49 21.46
N ARG A 162 7.25 -0.50 20.80
CA ARG A 162 6.47 -1.71 20.61
C ARG A 162 6.94 -2.44 19.36
N VAL A 163 7.01 -3.76 19.44
CA VAL A 163 7.11 -4.63 18.28
C VAL A 163 5.97 -5.65 18.33
N MET A 164 5.33 -5.84 17.18
CA MET A 164 4.31 -6.85 16.98
C MET A 164 4.72 -7.77 15.82
N PHE A 165 4.32 -9.03 15.91
CA PHE A 165 4.65 -10.08 14.92
C PHE A 165 3.68 -11.25 15.04
N VAL A 166 3.66 -12.13 14.04
CA VAL A 166 2.80 -13.30 13.98
C VAL A 166 3.63 -14.58 14.01
N THR A 167 3.11 -15.59 14.72
CA THR A 167 3.64 -16.96 14.66
C THR A 167 2.53 -17.99 14.43
N PRO A 168 2.86 -19.23 14.03
CA PRO A 168 1.86 -20.29 13.83
C PRO A 168 1.23 -20.82 15.11
N ASP A 169 1.85 -20.63 16.29
CA ASP A 169 1.37 -21.17 17.56
C ASP A 169 1.43 -20.14 18.71
N GLY A 170 0.64 -20.37 19.77
CA GLY A 170 0.53 -19.43 20.88
C GLY A 170 1.65 -19.54 21.93
N LYS A 171 2.79 -20.19 21.62
CA LYS A 171 3.85 -20.39 22.61
C LYS A 171 4.52 -19.07 22.99
N ASN A 172 5.18 -19.07 24.15
CA ASN A 172 5.92 -17.92 24.63
C ASN A 172 7.01 -17.52 23.63
N ASN A 173 6.92 -16.30 23.14
CA ASN A 173 7.96 -15.66 22.36
C ASN A 173 8.49 -14.45 23.13
N THR A 174 9.69 -14.00 22.76
CA THR A 174 10.38 -12.90 23.41
C THR A 174 10.99 -11.96 22.37
N VAL A 175 11.30 -10.76 22.82
CA VAL A 175 12.08 -9.77 22.06
C VAL A 175 13.43 -9.65 22.73
N ARG A 176 14.51 -9.91 22.00
CA ARG A 176 15.89 -9.64 22.42
C ARG A 176 16.35 -8.36 21.75
N TYR A 177 16.96 -7.43 22.47
CA TYR A 177 17.38 -6.14 21.93
C TYR A 177 18.60 -5.57 22.63
N GLY A 178 19.33 -4.69 21.94
CA GLY A 178 20.56 -4.09 22.44
C GLY A 178 21.11 -3.00 21.54
N LEU A 179 22.21 -2.37 21.96
CA LEU A 179 22.85 -1.26 21.23
C LEU A 179 23.74 -1.70 20.06
N THR A 180 24.08 -2.99 20.00
CA THR A 180 24.93 -3.57 18.96
C THR A 180 24.33 -4.87 18.47
N GLU A 181 24.47 -5.15 17.17
CA GLU A 181 23.94 -6.36 16.54
C GLU A 181 24.44 -7.67 17.19
N GLN A 182 25.67 -7.68 17.69
CA GLN A 182 26.30 -8.85 18.31
C GLN A 182 25.89 -9.07 19.78
N ASN A 183 25.23 -8.10 20.42
CA ASN A 183 24.89 -8.15 21.84
C ASN A 183 23.46 -7.63 22.08
N LEU A 184 22.52 -8.57 22.13
CA LEU A 184 21.10 -8.34 22.43
C LEU A 184 20.81 -8.78 23.87
N ASP A 185 21.37 -8.04 24.84
CA ASP A 185 21.41 -8.37 26.26
C ASP A 185 20.09 -8.11 27.01
N GLN A 186 19.21 -7.30 26.44
CA GLN A 186 17.90 -6.99 27.01
C GLN A 186 16.84 -7.93 26.43
N VAL A 187 15.97 -8.46 27.29
CA VAL A 187 14.92 -9.41 26.90
C VAL A 187 13.60 -9.02 27.53
N VAL A 188 12.53 -9.01 26.73
CA VAL A 188 11.14 -8.84 27.21
C VAL A 188 10.24 -9.95 26.65
N GLY A 189 9.25 -10.35 27.42
CA GLY A 189 8.20 -11.26 26.97
C GLY A 189 7.15 -10.55 26.11
N THR A 190 6.30 -11.33 25.44
CA THR A 190 5.18 -10.81 24.63
C THR A 190 3.83 -11.22 25.21
N GLU A 191 2.85 -10.34 25.13
CA GLU A 191 1.43 -10.71 25.21
C GLU A 191 1.00 -11.37 23.90
N VAL A 192 0.06 -12.33 23.95
CA VAL A 192 -0.40 -13.06 22.76
C VAL A 192 -1.91 -12.92 22.61
N SER A 193 -2.37 -12.67 21.39
CA SER A 193 -3.79 -12.60 21.05
C SER A 193 -4.05 -13.16 19.66
N ARG A 194 -5.31 -13.48 19.37
CA ARG A 194 -5.81 -13.83 18.04
C ARG A 194 -7.26 -13.41 17.94
N TYR A 195 -7.82 -13.53 16.75
CA TYR A 195 -9.26 -13.39 16.48
C TYR A 195 -9.71 -14.63 15.72
N GLU A 196 -10.97 -14.99 15.87
CA GLU A 196 -11.58 -16.16 15.26
C GLU A 196 -12.55 -15.77 14.13
N ARG A 197 -12.98 -16.77 13.37
CA ARG A 197 -13.91 -16.60 12.26
C ARG A 197 -15.22 -15.99 12.75
N GLU A 198 -15.67 -16.42 13.92
CA GLU A 198 -16.92 -16.01 14.56
C GLU A 198 -16.87 -14.57 15.08
N ASP A 199 -15.68 -13.96 15.19
CA ASP A 199 -15.54 -12.54 15.53
C ASP A 199 -15.87 -11.64 14.32
N MET A 200 -15.73 -12.16 13.09
CA MET A 200 -16.06 -11.38 11.89
C MET A 200 -17.58 -11.22 11.76
N CYS A 201 -18.01 -10.06 11.28
CA CYS A 201 -19.42 -9.69 11.24
C CYS A 201 -20.25 -10.44 10.18
N HIS A 202 -19.67 -10.80 9.03
CA HIS A 202 -20.43 -11.39 7.91
C HIS A 202 -19.50 -11.92 6.81
N PRO A 203 -20.03 -12.63 5.80
CA PRO A 203 -19.28 -12.93 4.58
C PRO A 203 -18.83 -11.69 3.78
N PRO A 204 -17.69 -11.77 3.07
CA PRO A 204 -16.81 -12.95 2.96
C PRO A 204 -15.91 -13.22 4.17
N ALA A 205 -15.77 -12.27 5.12
CA ALA A 205 -14.82 -12.39 6.23
C ALA A 205 -15.01 -13.61 7.14
N ASN A 206 -16.25 -14.03 7.42
CA ASN A 206 -16.52 -15.25 8.20
C ASN A 206 -16.82 -16.50 7.35
N ASP A 207 -16.74 -16.40 6.02
CA ASP A 207 -17.01 -17.52 5.11
C ASP A 207 -15.74 -18.29 4.75
N PHE A 208 -15.89 -19.53 4.27
CA PHE A 208 -14.76 -20.40 3.95
C PHE A 208 -13.86 -19.86 2.84
N VAL A 209 -14.42 -19.10 1.89
CA VAL A 209 -13.63 -18.50 0.82
C VAL A 209 -12.72 -17.42 1.42
N GLY A 210 -13.25 -16.48 2.20
CA GLY A 210 -12.51 -15.32 2.74
C GLY A 210 -11.65 -15.60 3.97
N TRP A 211 -12.11 -16.47 4.88
CA TRP A 211 -11.44 -16.72 6.17
C TRP A 211 -10.21 -17.60 6.05
N ARG A 212 -9.11 -17.18 6.67
CA ARG A 212 -7.88 -17.95 6.95
C ARG A 212 -7.45 -17.67 8.38
N ASP A 213 -6.92 -18.69 9.05
CA ASP A 213 -6.43 -18.56 10.42
C ASP A 213 -5.32 -17.48 10.46
N PRO A 214 -5.45 -16.44 11.31
CA PRO A 214 -4.49 -15.33 11.34
C PRO A 214 -3.18 -15.66 12.07
N GLY A 215 -3.07 -16.87 12.64
CA GLY A 215 -2.00 -17.24 13.56
C GLY A 215 -2.17 -16.59 14.93
N TYR A 216 -1.06 -16.46 15.64
CA TYR A 216 -1.00 -15.84 16.96
C TYR A 216 -0.21 -14.55 16.86
N ILE A 217 -0.85 -13.45 17.26
CA ILE A 217 -0.28 -12.10 17.21
C ILE A 217 0.37 -11.80 18.56
N HIS A 218 1.68 -11.59 18.52
CA HIS A 218 2.50 -11.26 19.67
C HIS A 218 2.71 -9.77 19.78
N ASP A 219 2.69 -9.26 21.00
CA ASP A 219 2.90 -7.86 21.33
C ASP A 219 3.95 -7.72 22.44
N GLY A 220 5.13 -7.20 22.08
CA GLY A 220 6.24 -6.94 22.99
C GLY A 220 6.56 -5.46 23.09
N VAL A 221 6.88 -4.99 24.31
CA VAL A 221 7.33 -3.60 24.54
C VAL A 221 8.76 -3.61 25.05
N MET A 222 9.68 -3.16 24.20
CA MET A 222 11.06 -2.86 24.59
C MET A 222 11.04 -1.62 25.48
N THR A 223 11.64 -1.69 26.66
CA THR A 223 11.62 -0.62 27.67
C THR A 223 13.04 -0.15 28.01
N ASN A 224 13.15 0.92 28.80
CA ASN A 224 14.41 1.51 29.24
C ASN A 224 15.33 1.95 28.09
N LEU A 225 14.73 2.33 26.96
CA LEU A 225 15.47 2.71 25.77
C LEU A 225 16.12 4.08 25.93
N ILE A 226 17.37 4.20 25.48
CA ILE A 226 18.08 5.47 25.41
C ILE A 226 17.60 6.23 24.17
N ASN A 227 17.15 7.46 24.37
CA ASN A 227 16.60 8.32 23.32
C ASN A 227 17.63 8.73 22.27
N GLY A 228 17.23 8.78 21.00
CA GLY A 228 18.08 9.14 19.87
C GLY A 228 19.20 8.14 19.55
N LYS A 229 19.06 6.87 19.95
CA LYS A 229 20.02 5.80 19.69
C LYS A 229 19.42 4.76 18.76
N LYS A 230 20.30 4.14 17.98
CA LYS A 230 19.96 2.94 17.22
C LYS A 230 19.97 1.73 18.15
N TYR A 231 18.92 0.92 18.08
CA TYR A 231 18.82 -0.37 18.72
C TYR A 231 18.67 -1.45 17.67
N TYR A 232 19.28 -2.59 17.94
CA TYR A 232 19.11 -3.83 17.20
C TYR A 232 18.16 -4.72 17.99
N TYR A 233 17.32 -5.48 17.31
CA TYR A 233 16.38 -6.39 17.96
C TYR A 233 16.08 -7.62 17.12
N GLN A 234 15.65 -8.68 17.79
CA GLN A 234 15.24 -9.94 17.19
C GLN A 234 14.01 -10.45 17.96
N VAL A 235 13.07 -11.07 17.24
CA VAL A 235 11.85 -11.62 17.82
C VAL A 235 11.75 -13.12 17.58
N GLY A 236 11.18 -13.85 18.54
CA GLY A 236 10.94 -15.28 18.39
C GLY A 236 11.24 -16.08 19.64
N SER A 237 11.57 -17.35 19.43
CA SER A 237 11.88 -18.32 20.48
C SER A 237 12.79 -19.42 19.95
N ASP A 238 13.53 -20.08 20.85
CA ASP A 238 14.44 -21.18 20.46
C ASP A 238 13.66 -22.38 19.88
N SER A 239 12.37 -22.54 20.23
CA SER A 239 11.51 -23.60 19.68
C SER A 239 10.81 -23.23 18.37
N GLY A 240 10.47 -21.95 18.17
CA GLY A 240 9.71 -21.47 17.02
C GLY A 240 10.58 -20.85 15.91
N GLY A 241 11.86 -20.66 16.18
CA GLY A 241 12.78 -19.92 15.32
C GLY A 241 12.86 -18.45 15.72
N TRP A 242 13.92 -17.81 15.26
CA TRP A 242 14.18 -16.38 15.46
C TRP A 242 14.08 -15.65 14.12
N SER A 243 13.53 -14.43 14.13
CA SER A 243 13.55 -13.55 12.98
C SER A 243 14.99 -13.16 12.58
N ASP A 244 15.15 -12.49 11.45
CA ASP A 244 16.34 -11.69 11.20
C ASP A 244 16.53 -10.63 12.31
N ILE A 245 17.77 -10.15 12.46
CA ILE A 245 18.04 -9.00 13.33
C ILE A 245 17.66 -7.72 12.59
N PHE A 246 16.70 -6.99 13.16
CA PHE A 246 16.25 -5.70 12.67
C PHE A 246 16.87 -4.57 13.50
N SER A 247 16.68 -3.32 13.07
CA SER A 247 17.11 -2.16 13.85
C SER A 247 16.20 -0.96 13.67
N PHE A 248 16.09 -0.14 14.70
CA PHE A 248 15.32 1.11 14.70
C PHE A 248 16.06 2.22 15.45
N VAL A 249 15.64 3.47 15.26
CA VAL A 249 16.19 4.62 15.99
C VAL A 249 15.12 5.21 16.91
N THR A 250 15.44 5.28 18.21
CA THR A 250 14.52 5.81 19.22
C THR A 250 14.27 7.32 19.05
N PRO A 251 13.07 7.84 19.38
CA PRO A 251 12.78 9.27 19.39
C PRO A 251 13.75 10.06 20.30
N LYS A 252 13.88 11.38 20.06
CA LYS A 252 14.67 12.30 20.89
C LYS A 252 13.75 13.18 21.74
N THR A 253 13.96 13.25 23.06
CA THR A 253 13.15 14.03 24.03
C THR A 253 12.96 15.50 23.66
N HIS A 254 13.93 16.10 22.97
CA HIS A 254 13.90 17.50 22.54
C HIS A 254 14.37 17.67 21.10
N SER A 255 13.85 16.84 20.19
CA SER A 255 14.21 16.99 18.77
C SER A 255 13.81 18.38 18.28
N LYS A 256 14.76 19.07 17.63
CA LYS A 256 14.51 20.35 16.95
C LYS A 256 13.97 20.17 15.53
N LYS A 257 13.88 18.92 15.07
CA LYS A 257 13.45 18.54 13.72
C LYS A 257 12.55 17.31 13.76
N THR A 258 11.56 17.31 12.90
CA THR A 258 10.69 16.16 12.62
C THR A 258 10.83 15.80 11.15
N VAL A 259 10.99 14.51 10.87
CA VAL A 259 10.88 13.94 9.52
C VAL A 259 9.99 12.72 9.63
N VAL A 260 8.92 12.65 8.84
CA VAL A 260 7.98 11.53 8.83
C VAL A 260 7.43 11.33 7.41
N PHE A 261 6.88 10.15 7.13
CA PHE A 261 6.24 9.82 5.85
C PHE A 261 4.76 9.54 6.07
N LEU A 262 3.89 10.07 5.22
CA LEU A 262 2.44 9.96 5.39
C LEU A 262 1.71 9.70 4.07
N PHE A 263 0.70 8.85 4.09
CA PHE A 263 -0.15 8.50 2.95
C PHE A 263 -1.41 7.76 3.43
N GLY A 264 -2.46 7.68 2.62
CA GLY A 264 -3.60 6.78 2.80
C GLY A 264 -3.69 5.78 1.64
N ASP A 265 -4.55 4.77 1.79
CA ASP A 265 -5.11 4.02 0.66
C ASP A 265 -4.04 3.27 -0.17
N MET A 266 -3.07 2.65 0.52
CA MET A 266 -1.97 1.96 -0.16
C MET A 266 -2.36 0.59 -0.69
N GLY A 267 -3.21 -0.13 0.04
CA GLY A 267 -3.53 -1.53 -0.25
C GLY A 267 -2.32 -2.45 -0.31
N THR A 268 -2.44 -3.51 -1.10
CA THR A 268 -1.38 -4.52 -1.30
C THR A 268 -1.31 -4.94 -2.76
N ALA A 269 -0.22 -5.63 -3.12
CA ALA A 269 -0.06 -6.33 -4.38
C ALA A 269 -0.01 -7.85 -4.15
N ALA A 270 -0.86 -8.62 -4.82
CA ALA A 270 -0.72 -10.07 -4.92
C ALA A 270 -0.05 -10.44 -6.27
N PRO A 271 0.77 -11.49 -6.34
CA PRO A 271 1.43 -11.91 -7.58
C PRO A 271 0.53 -12.72 -8.54
N TYR A 272 -0.79 -12.69 -8.32
CA TYR A 272 -1.81 -13.40 -9.06
C TYR A 272 -3.14 -12.65 -8.95
N ILE A 273 -4.11 -12.95 -9.82
CA ILE A 273 -5.43 -12.32 -9.80
C ILE A 273 -6.20 -12.84 -8.58
N THR A 274 -6.91 -11.95 -7.87
CA THR A 274 -7.75 -12.31 -6.71
C THR A 274 -9.19 -11.81 -6.89
N PHE A 275 -10.03 -12.01 -5.88
CA PHE A 275 -11.43 -11.53 -5.89
C PHE A 275 -11.53 -10.01 -5.82
N ASP A 276 -10.57 -9.39 -5.14
CA ASP A 276 -10.40 -7.95 -5.09
C ASP A 276 -9.17 -7.53 -5.91
N ARG A 277 -9.18 -6.31 -6.43
CA ARG A 277 -8.05 -5.79 -7.19
C ARG A 277 -6.93 -5.43 -6.24
N THR A 278 -5.76 -6.00 -6.51
CA THR A 278 -4.48 -5.65 -5.87
C THR A 278 -3.56 -5.05 -6.91
N GLN A 279 -2.75 -4.05 -6.54
CA GLN A 279 -2.02 -3.23 -7.51
C GLN A 279 -0.52 -3.12 -7.21
N GLU A 280 0.30 -3.26 -8.25
CA GLU A 280 1.77 -3.18 -8.12
C GLU A 280 2.27 -1.79 -7.68
N GLU A 281 1.46 -0.75 -7.89
CA GLU A 281 1.74 0.61 -7.43
C GLU A 281 1.85 0.69 -5.90
N SER A 282 1.11 -0.16 -5.18
CA SER A 282 1.24 -0.36 -3.73
C SER A 282 2.67 -0.75 -3.35
N SER A 283 3.19 -1.79 -4.00
CA SER A 283 4.58 -2.25 -3.83
C SER A 283 5.61 -1.19 -4.25
N SER A 284 5.30 -0.38 -5.27
CA SER A 284 6.17 0.71 -5.71
C SER A 284 6.31 1.81 -4.66
N THR A 285 5.21 2.18 -3.98
CA THR A 285 5.24 3.12 -2.84
C THR A 285 6.15 2.61 -1.71
N VAL A 286 6.06 1.33 -1.34
CA VAL A 286 6.94 0.72 -0.33
C VAL A 286 8.41 0.77 -0.73
N LYS A 287 8.74 0.47 -2.00
CA LYS A 287 10.13 0.53 -2.51
C LYS A 287 10.73 1.93 -2.38
N TRP A 288 9.97 2.97 -2.72
CA TRP A 288 10.45 4.35 -2.58
C TRP A 288 10.55 4.80 -1.12
N LEU A 289 9.60 4.42 -0.27
CA LEU A 289 9.68 4.68 1.17
C LEU A 289 10.93 4.05 1.78
N LEU A 290 11.24 2.80 1.41
CA LEU A 290 12.44 2.10 1.88
C LEU A 290 13.72 2.88 1.52
N ARG A 291 13.86 3.28 0.25
CA ARG A 291 14.97 4.13 -0.21
C ARG A 291 15.08 5.41 0.63
N ASP A 292 13.95 6.10 0.83
CA ASP A 292 13.91 7.38 1.52
C ASP A 292 14.20 7.25 3.02
N ILE A 293 13.78 6.16 3.65
CA ILE A 293 14.09 5.81 5.05
C ILE A 293 15.58 5.50 5.19
N GLU A 294 16.15 4.70 4.30
CA GLU A 294 17.59 4.39 4.30
C GLU A 294 18.44 5.65 4.14
N ALA A 295 18.02 6.57 3.27
CA ALA A 295 18.69 7.86 3.07
C ALA A 295 18.67 8.77 4.31
N LEU A 296 17.78 8.54 5.29
CA LEU A 296 17.80 9.30 6.54
C LEU A 296 18.98 8.90 7.44
N GLY A 297 19.49 7.67 7.31
CA GLY A 297 20.46 7.07 8.21
C GLY A 297 19.91 6.93 9.63
N ASP A 298 20.75 7.16 10.63
CA ASP A 298 20.36 7.02 12.04
C ASP A 298 19.55 8.23 12.59
N LYS A 299 18.54 8.67 11.84
CA LYS A 299 17.60 9.73 12.25
C LYS A 299 16.23 9.11 12.58
N PRO A 300 15.62 9.49 13.72
CA PRO A 300 14.27 9.02 14.04
C PRO A 300 13.26 9.50 13.00
N THR A 301 12.37 8.61 12.59
CA THR A 301 11.21 8.86 11.72
C THR A 301 10.10 7.86 12.08
N PHE A 302 8.89 8.08 11.58
CA PHE A 302 7.83 7.07 11.56
C PHE A 302 7.00 7.21 10.27
N ILE A 303 6.14 6.22 10.01
CA ILE A 303 5.17 6.22 8.91
C ILE A 303 3.76 6.39 9.47
N SER A 304 2.96 7.26 8.86
CA SER A 304 1.52 7.41 9.13
C SER A 304 0.72 6.93 7.93
N HIS A 305 0.00 5.81 8.06
CA HIS A 305 -0.91 5.27 7.06
C HIS A 305 -2.36 5.55 7.44
N ILE A 306 -2.99 6.54 6.80
CA ILE A 306 -4.23 7.16 7.29
C ILE A 306 -5.51 6.50 6.76
N GLY A 307 -5.63 5.19 6.95
CA GLY A 307 -6.82 4.39 6.64
C GLY A 307 -6.78 3.73 5.27
N ASP A 308 -7.67 2.75 5.10
CA ASP A 308 -7.75 1.84 3.97
C ASP A 308 -6.40 1.15 3.71
N ILE A 309 -6.10 0.23 4.64
CA ILE A 309 -4.76 -0.27 4.88
C ILE A 309 -4.36 -1.32 3.85
N SER A 310 -5.08 -2.44 3.83
CA SER A 310 -4.74 -3.62 3.00
C SER A 310 -5.73 -3.83 1.85
N TYR A 311 -6.94 -3.28 1.96
CA TYR A 311 -8.10 -3.66 1.14
C TYR A 311 -8.38 -5.17 1.17
N ALA A 312 -8.16 -5.82 2.32
CA ALA A 312 -8.48 -7.24 2.46
C ALA A 312 -9.98 -7.53 2.34
N ARG A 313 -10.83 -6.66 2.90
CA ARG A 313 -12.30 -6.69 2.75
C ARG A 313 -12.89 -8.09 2.97
N GLY A 314 -12.38 -8.80 3.98
CA GLY A 314 -12.80 -10.15 4.34
C GLY A 314 -12.04 -11.29 3.67
N TYR A 315 -11.23 -11.02 2.64
CA TYR A 315 -10.26 -11.98 2.10
C TYR A 315 -8.96 -11.91 2.93
N SER A 316 -9.00 -12.56 4.08
CA SER A 316 -7.99 -12.43 5.16
C SER A 316 -6.53 -12.64 4.75
N TRP A 317 -6.22 -13.44 3.72
CA TRP A 317 -4.83 -13.62 3.27
C TRP A 317 -4.22 -12.36 2.66
N LEU A 318 -5.04 -11.38 2.24
CA LEU A 318 -4.55 -10.08 1.78
C LEU A 318 -3.95 -9.26 2.94
N TRP A 319 -4.36 -9.49 4.20
CA TRP A 319 -3.64 -8.95 5.35
C TRP A 319 -2.22 -9.51 5.44
N ASP A 320 -2.03 -10.81 5.20
CA ASP A 320 -0.70 -11.43 5.23
C ASP A 320 0.17 -10.92 4.07
N GLN A 321 -0.40 -10.75 2.87
CA GLN A 321 0.27 -10.10 1.74
C GLN A 321 0.71 -8.67 2.10
N PHE A 322 -0.19 -7.88 2.69
CA PHE A 322 0.10 -6.52 3.13
C PHE A 322 1.24 -6.48 4.15
N PHE A 323 1.18 -7.30 5.19
CA PHE A 323 2.21 -7.30 6.23
C PHE A 323 3.56 -7.81 5.73
N HIS A 324 3.57 -8.80 4.83
CA HIS A 324 4.78 -9.19 4.11
C HIS A 324 5.35 -8.00 3.30
N GLN A 325 4.49 -7.30 2.56
CA GLN A 325 4.87 -6.15 1.73
C GLN A 325 5.49 -5.03 2.57
N ILE A 326 4.93 -4.68 3.74
CA ILE A 326 5.43 -3.56 4.56
C ILE A 326 6.56 -3.93 5.53
N GLN A 327 6.80 -5.21 5.83
CA GLN A 327 7.83 -5.61 6.80
C GLN A 327 9.20 -4.96 6.57
N PRO A 328 9.72 -4.79 5.33
CA PRO A 328 11.01 -4.13 5.09
C PRO A 328 11.09 -2.70 5.63
N ILE A 329 9.98 -1.98 5.70
CA ILE A 329 9.90 -0.63 6.26
C ILE A 329 9.42 -0.65 7.72
N ALA A 330 8.40 -1.44 8.04
CA ALA A 330 7.73 -1.45 9.33
C ALA A 330 8.58 -2.09 10.46
N SER A 331 9.53 -2.98 10.13
CA SER A 331 10.53 -3.49 11.07
C SER A 331 11.65 -2.49 11.39
N ARG A 332 11.74 -1.38 10.66
CA ARG A 332 12.80 -0.37 10.81
C ARG A 332 12.32 0.93 11.42
N VAL A 333 11.08 1.29 11.12
CA VAL A 333 10.45 2.53 11.58
C VAL A 333 9.05 2.22 12.12
N PRO A 334 8.59 2.93 13.18
CA PRO A 334 7.23 2.77 13.67
C PRO A 334 6.20 3.05 12.58
N TYR A 335 5.18 2.20 12.51
CA TYR A 335 4.11 2.25 11.52
C TYR A 335 2.78 2.54 12.24
N HIS A 336 2.33 3.79 12.13
CA HIS A 336 1.10 4.28 12.73
C HIS A 336 -0.05 4.25 11.73
N VAL A 337 -1.25 3.96 12.20
CA VAL A 337 -2.43 3.80 11.35
C VAL A 337 -3.61 4.65 11.81
N CYS A 338 -4.41 5.13 10.87
CA CYS A 338 -5.79 5.57 11.09
C CYS A 338 -6.73 4.46 10.59
N ILE A 339 -7.93 4.34 11.14
CA ILE A 339 -8.95 3.42 10.62
C ILE A 339 -9.67 4.06 9.43
N GLY A 340 -9.86 3.30 8.35
CA GLY A 340 -10.67 3.68 7.19
C GLY A 340 -11.94 2.84 7.05
N ASN A 341 -12.72 3.11 6.01
CA ASN A 341 -13.97 2.39 5.78
C ASN A 341 -13.75 0.95 5.33
N HIS A 342 -12.65 0.63 4.65
CA HIS A 342 -12.33 -0.75 4.29
C HIS A 342 -11.88 -1.60 5.48
N GLU A 343 -11.57 -0.98 6.62
CA GLU A 343 -11.36 -1.72 7.87
C GLU A 343 -12.64 -1.87 8.68
N TYR A 344 -13.55 -0.89 8.64
CA TYR A 344 -14.62 -0.77 9.65
C TYR A 344 -16.05 -0.92 9.11
N ASP A 345 -16.34 -0.42 7.91
CA ASP A 345 -17.72 -0.20 7.49
C ASP A 345 -18.49 -1.49 7.34
N TRP A 346 -19.56 -1.62 8.14
CA TRP A 346 -20.47 -2.74 8.08
C TRP A 346 -21.89 -2.36 8.53
N PRO A 347 -22.97 -2.97 7.99
CA PRO A 347 -24.34 -2.60 8.35
C PRO A 347 -24.68 -2.72 9.84
N SER A 348 -24.00 -3.58 10.60
CA SER A 348 -24.21 -3.77 12.04
C SER A 348 -23.36 -2.86 12.93
N GLN A 349 -22.53 -1.97 12.35
CA GLN A 349 -21.68 -1.09 13.15
C GLN A 349 -22.54 -0.18 14.06
N PRO A 350 -22.09 0.15 15.29
CA PRO A 350 -22.94 0.88 16.23
C PRO A 350 -23.24 2.32 15.81
N TRP A 351 -22.28 2.98 15.18
CA TRP A 351 -22.46 4.35 14.72
C TRP A 351 -22.81 4.38 13.24
N LYS A 352 -24.10 4.57 12.98
CA LYS A 352 -24.67 4.70 11.63
C LYS A 352 -25.79 5.75 11.66
N PRO A 353 -25.45 7.05 11.70
CA PRO A 353 -26.46 8.08 11.82
C PRO A 353 -27.33 8.15 10.56
N ASP A 354 -28.63 8.42 10.72
CA ASP A 354 -29.60 8.43 9.61
C ASP A 354 -29.17 9.34 8.44
N TRP A 355 -28.56 10.49 8.75
CA TRP A 355 -28.08 11.47 7.77
C TRP A 355 -26.91 10.98 6.91
N ALA A 356 -26.22 9.90 7.31
CA ALA A 356 -25.16 9.23 6.53
C ALA A 356 -25.40 7.71 6.44
N SER A 357 -26.63 7.24 6.59
CA SER A 357 -26.97 5.82 6.53
C SER A 357 -26.56 5.11 5.22
N LYS A 358 -26.49 5.86 4.11
CA LYS A 358 -26.03 5.38 2.79
C LYS A 358 -24.50 5.41 2.62
N LEU A 359 -23.77 6.04 3.54
CA LEU A 359 -22.32 6.12 3.49
C LEU A 359 -21.69 4.84 4.07
N TYR A 360 -22.15 4.44 5.26
CA TYR A 360 -21.67 3.28 6.01
C TYR A 360 -22.29 1.98 5.47
N GLY A 361 -21.65 1.49 4.41
CA GLY A 361 -22.07 0.33 3.63
C GLY A 361 -21.45 -0.97 4.14
N SER A 362 -20.86 -1.71 3.22
CA SER A 362 -20.23 -3.01 3.43
C SER A 362 -18.76 -3.00 2.97
N ASP A 363 -18.13 -1.81 2.99
CA ASP A 363 -16.82 -1.60 2.36
C ASP A 363 -15.73 -2.48 2.98
N GLY A 364 -15.86 -2.81 4.28
CA GLY A 364 -14.95 -3.70 5.00
C GLY A 364 -15.21 -5.20 4.84
N GLY A 365 -16.19 -5.61 4.02
CA GLY A 365 -16.39 -7.02 3.66
C GLY A 365 -16.60 -7.99 4.83
N GLY A 366 -17.19 -7.48 5.92
CA GLY A 366 -17.50 -8.25 7.12
C GLY A 366 -16.42 -8.22 8.19
N GLU A 367 -15.31 -7.52 8.00
CA GLU A 367 -14.21 -7.45 9.00
C GLU A 367 -14.55 -6.59 10.22
N CYS A 368 -15.34 -5.52 10.02
CA CYS A 368 -15.86 -4.63 11.06
C CYS A 368 -14.84 -4.17 12.14
N GLY A 369 -13.61 -3.94 11.72
CA GLY A 369 -12.51 -3.41 12.53
C GLY A 369 -11.72 -4.47 13.30
N VAL A 370 -12.08 -5.75 13.22
CA VAL A 370 -11.45 -6.80 14.04
C VAL A 370 -9.99 -7.04 13.61
N PRO A 371 -9.64 -7.34 12.34
CA PRO A 371 -8.25 -7.53 11.95
C PRO A 371 -7.40 -6.29 12.24
N TYR A 372 -7.91 -5.09 11.93
CA TYR A 372 -7.26 -3.81 12.23
C TYR A 372 -6.90 -3.67 13.72
N SER A 373 -7.83 -4.01 14.63
CA SER A 373 -7.66 -3.83 16.08
C SER A 373 -6.71 -4.82 16.74
N HIS A 374 -6.57 -6.00 16.13
CA HIS A 374 -5.68 -7.05 16.61
C HIS A 374 -4.29 -6.94 16.00
N ARG A 375 -4.19 -6.57 14.72
CA ARG A 375 -2.91 -6.51 14.00
C ARG A 375 -2.14 -5.22 14.23
N PHE A 376 -2.78 -4.18 14.77
CA PHE A 376 -2.12 -2.94 15.18
C PHE A 376 -2.40 -2.58 16.64
N LYS A 377 -1.46 -1.87 17.28
CA LYS A 377 -1.66 -1.30 18.62
C LYS A 377 -1.02 0.08 18.74
N MET A 378 -1.88 1.08 18.64
CA MET A 378 -1.53 2.50 18.65
C MET A 378 -1.47 3.04 20.08
N PRO A 379 -0.81 4.19 20.33
CA PRO A 379 -0.89 4.84 21.63
C PRO A 379 -2.33 5.25 21.93
N GLY A 380 -2.70 5.32 23.20
CA GLY A 380 -4.07 5.62 23.63
C GLY A 380 -4.88 4.37 23.95
N ASN A 381 -6.16 4.59 24.25
CA ASN A 381 -7.08 3.58 24.77
C ASN A 381 -8.48 3.66 24.13
N SER A 382 -8.60 4.34 22.97
CA SER A 382 -9.86 4.44 22.27
C SER A 382 -10.34 3.05 21.87
N SER A 383 -11.60 2.76 22.21
CA SER A 383 -12.27 1.52 21.86
C SER A 383 -13.76 1.73 21.68
N GLN A 384 -14.37 1.07 20.70
CA GLN A 384 -15.81 1.04 20.48
C GLN A 384 -16.26 -0.40 20.25
N VAL A 385 -17.45 -0.76 20.71
CA VAL A 385 -17.99 -2.10 20.43
C VAL A 385 -18.15 -2.29 18.92
N THR A 386 -17.91 -3.50 18.41
CA THR A 386 -18.03 -3.81 16.96
C THR A 386 -19.48 -3.94 16.49
N GLY A 387 -20.42 -4.05 17.43
CA GLY A 387 -21.80 -4.44 17.14
C GLY A 387 -22.00 -5.96 17.04
N THR A 388 -20.98 -6.77 17.34
CA THR A 388 -21.02 -8.24 17.41
C THR A 388 -20.49 -8.75 18.77
N SER A 389 -20.29 -10.06 18.90
CA SER A 389 -19.60 -10.66 20.05
C SER A 389 -18.08 -10.44 20.05
N ALA A 390 -17.53 -9.87 18.98
CA ALA A 390 -16.09 -9.64 18.87
C ALA A 390 -15.58 -8.63 19.92
N PRO A 391 -14.30 -8.70 20.27
CA PRO A 391 -13.66 -7.66 21.08
C PRO A 391 -13.86 -6.27 20.48
N ALA A 392 -13.97 -5.26 21.35
CA ALA A 392 -14.13 -3.88 20.92
C ALA A 392 -13.01 -3.45 19.96
N THR A 393 -13.38 -2.77 18.87
CA THR A 393 -12.44 -2.18 17.92
C THR A 393 -11.62 -1.11 18.62
N ARG A 394 -10.30 -1.15 18.49
CA ARG A 394 -9.34 -0.22 19.13
C ARG A 394 -8.63 0.65 18.10
N ASN A 395 -7.74 1.53 18.56
CA ASN A 395 -6.91 2.40 17.74
C ASN A 395 -7.70 3.45 16.93
N LEU A 396 -8.90 3.81 17.38
CA LEU A 396 -9.85 4.63 16.63
C LEU A 396 -9.43 6.10 16.57
N PHE A 397 -8.97 6.64 17.70
CA PHE A 397 -8.46 8.00 17.82
C PHE A 397 -7.40 8.06 18.91
N TYR A 398 -6.35 8.84 18.67
CA TYR A 398 -5.22 8.98 19.57
C TYR A 398 -4.32 10.14 19.12
N SER A 399 -3.33 10.50 19.94
CA SER A 399 -2.34 11.50 19.60
C SER A 399 -0.95 11.08 20.06
N LEU A 400 0.08 11.69 19.46
CA LEU A 400 1.46 11.55 19.90
C LEU A 400 2.31 12.76 19.51
N ASP A 401 3.25 13.10 20.37
CA ASP A 401 4.30 14.07 20.06
C ASP A 401 5.47 13.38 19.37
N PHE A 402 5.90 13.91 18.22
CA PHE A 402 7.13 13.48 17.58
C PHE A 402 7.96 14.68 17.12
N GLY A 403 9.01 14.96 17.89
CA GLY A 403 9.87 16.12 17.69
C GLY A 403 9.13 17.44 17.92
N VAL A 404 8.97 18.25 16.87
CA VAL A 404 8.34 19.58 16.92
C VAL A 404 6.88 19.58 16.43
N VAL A 405 6.30 18.41 16.23
CA VAL A 405 4.94 18.23 15.70
C VAL A 405 4.14 17.36 16.66
N HIS A 406 2.93 17.80 16.96
CA HIS A 406 1.91 17.01 17.63
C HIS A 406 0.98 16.40 16.57
N PHE A 407 0.90 15.08 16.52
CA PHE A 407 0.07 14.34 15.56
C PHE A 407 -1.19 13.85 16.25
N VAL A 408 -2.34 14.10 15.63
CA VAL A 408 -3.66 13.68 16.12
C VAL A 408 -4.32 12.81 15.05
N TYR A 409 -4.90 11.70 15.47
CA TYR A 409 -5.59 10.74 14.61
C TYR A 409 -7.06 10.69 15.04
N MET A 410 -7.96 10.82 14.07
CA MET A 410 -9.41 10.71 14.27
C MET A 410 -10.01 9.67 13.34
N SER A 411 -11.00 8.94 13.83
CA SER A 411 -11.81 8.01 13.04
C SER A 411 -13.00 8.74 12.43
N THR A 412 -13.08 8.68 11.10
CA THR A 412 -14.25 9.14 10.33
C THR A 412 -15.38 8.09 10.26
N GLU A 413 -15.12 6.90 10.79
CA GLU A 413 -16.03 5.74 10.80
C GLU A 413 -16.71 5.53 12.16
N THR A 414 -16.42 6.41 13.14
CA THR A 414 -17.03 6.39 14.48
C THR A 414 -17.55 7.78 14.86
N ASN A 415 -18.39 7.84 15.90
CA ASN A 415 -19.07 9.07 16.28
C ASN A 415 -18.06 10.17 16.63
N PHE A 416 -18.06 11.25 15.83
CA PHE A 416 -17.24 12.45 16.06
C PHE A 416 -18.08 13.67 16.46
N LEU A 417 -19.39 13.52 16.67
CA LEU A 417 -20.27 14.63 17.03
C LEU A 417 -20.05 15.09 18.49
N PRO A 418 -20.43 16.33 18.86
CA PRO A 418 -20.34 16.81 20.23
C PRO A 418 -20.96 15.85 21.25
N GLY A 419 -20.27 15.65 22.37
CA GLY A 419 -20.67 14.69 23.42
C GLY A 419 -20.23 13.24 23.18
N SER A 420 -19.61 12.92 22.05
CA SER A 420 -18.93 11.63 21.84
C SER A 420 -17.54 11.60 22.50
N ASP A 421 -17.06 10.41 22.84
CA ASP A 421 -15.70 10.21 23.40
C ASP A 421 -14.62 10.77 22.47
N GLN A 422 -14.79 10.58 21.16
CA GLN A 422 -13.86 11.10 20.16
C GLN A 422 -13.86 12.63 20.12
N TYR A 423 -15.04 13.27 20.13
CA TYR A 423 -15.11 14.73 20.10
C TYR A 423 -14.47 15.35 21.35
N GLU A 424 -14.78 14.80 22.53
CA GLU A 424 -14.18 15.27 23.78
C GLU A 424 -12.67 14.99 23.83
N PHE A 425 -12.22 13.85 23.29
CA PHE A 425 -10.79 13.59 23.10
C PHE A 425 -10.14 14.67 22.23
N LEU A 426 -10.65 14.92 21.01
CA LEU A 426 -10.09 15.90 20.09
C LEU A 426 -10.04 17.30 20.70
N LYS A 427 -11.12 17.71 21.37
CA LYS A 427 -11.19 19.01 22.03
C LYS A 427 -10.12 19.13 23.13
N ASN A 428 -10.08 18.17 24.06
CA ASN A 428 -9.15 18.22 25.20
C ASN A 428 -7.70 18.09 24.75
N ASP A 429 -7.41 17.21 23.80
CA ASP A 429 -6.08 16.98 23.24
C ASP A 429 -5.56 18.26 22.58
N LEU A 430 -6.32 18.84 21.64
CA LEU A 430 -5.94 20.06 20.91
C LEU A 430 -5.75 21.28 21.83
N GLU A 431 -6.59 21.43 22.85
CA GLU A 431 -6.51 22.52 23.83
C GLU A 431 -5.32 22.35 24.80
N SER A 432 -4.83 21.12 25.00
CA SER A 432 -3.73 20.81 25.92
C SER A 432 -2.33 20.96 25.33
N VAL A 433 -2.21 21.09 24.01
CA VAL A 433 -0.91 21.03 23.34
C VAL A 433 -0.02 22.22 23.69
N ASP A 434 1.17 21.93 24.23
CA ASP A 434 2.22 22.92 24.46
C ASP A 434 2.89 23.33 23.13
N ARG A 435 2.43 24.46 22.57
CA ARG A 435 2.98 25.04 21.32
C ARG A 435 4.46 25.46 21.43
N GLN A 436 5.04 25.60 22.62
CA GLN A 436 6.48 25.83 22.75
C GLN A 436 7.26 24.54 22.45
N LYS A 437 6.71 23.38 22.82
CA LYS A 437 7.27 22.06 22.51
C LYS A 437 6.93 21.63 21.09
N THR A 438 5.66 21.72 20.69
CA THR A 438 5.14 21.30 19.38
C THR A 438 4.43 22.48 18.72
N PRO A 439 5.18 23.39 18.05
CA PRO A 439 4.59 24.56 17.40
C PRO A 439 3.63 24.20 16.26
N PHE A 440 3.73 22.99 15.72
CA PHE A 440 2.85 22.50 14.65
C PHE A 440 1.94 21.39 15.17
N VAL A 441 0.70 21.42 14.72
CA VAL A 441 -0.28 20.34 14.92
C VAL A 441 -0.72 19.82 13.56
N VAL A 442 -0.69 18.49 13.42
CA VAL A 442 -1.16 17.78 12.25
C VAL A 442 -2.30 16.87 12.68
N VAL A 443 -3.51 17.17 12.22
CA VAL A 443 -4.69 16.31 12.42
C VAL A 443 -4.86 15.42 11.20
N GLN A 444 -5.20 14.15 11.40
CA GLN A 444 -5.31 13.15 10.36
C GLN A 444 -6.60 12.37 10.54
N GLY A 445 -7.33 12.17 9.45
CA GLY A 445 -8.49 11.28 9.40
C GLY A 445 -8.57 10.62 8.02
N HIS A 446 -9.46 9.65 7.86
CA HIS A 446 -9.55 8.92 6.60
C HIS A 446 -10.42 9.66 5.58
N ARG A 447 -11.75 9.74 5.79
CA ARG A 447 -12.66 10.41 4.85
C ARG A 447 -12.48 11.94 4.85
N PRO A 448 -12.29 12.60 3.68
CA PRO A 448 -11.93 14.01 3.64
C PRO A 448 -13.06 14.95 4.03
N MET A 449 -12.74 15.95 4.86
CA MET A 449 -13.63 17.10 5.12
C MET A 449 -13.80 17.98 3.89
N TYR A 450 -12.70 18.24 3.19
CA TYR A 450 -12.66 18.97 1.93
C TYR A 450 -12.07 18.08 0.84
N SER A 451 -12.81 17.93 -0.25
CA SER A 451 -12.35 17.29 -1.48
C SER A 451 -13.20 17.81 -2.62
N THR A 452 -12.59 17.95 -3.80
CA THR A 452 -13.37 18.19 -5.02
C THR A 452 -13.77 16.91 -5.73
N CYS A 453 -13.53 15.74 -5.16
CA CYS A 453 -14.28 14.55 -5.54
C CYS A 453 -15.70 14.68 -4.97
N ASN A 454 -16.71 14.84 -5.83
CA ASN A 454 -18.10 14.99 -5.41
C ASN A 454 -18.83 13.64 -5.42
N ARG A 455 -18.78 12.94 -4.28
CA ARG A 455 -19.54 11.72 -4.06
C ARG A 455 -20.78 12.08 -3.23
N PRO A 456 -22.00 12.00 -3.79
CA PRO A 456 -23.21 12.43 -3.09
C PRO A 456 -23.42 11.79 -1.71
N LYS A 457 -22.99 10.53 -1.54
CA LYS A 457 -23.06 9.80 -0.26
C LYS A 457 -22.19 10.40 0.86
N GLU A 458 -21.15 11.15 0.53
CA GLU A 458 -20.19 11.73 1.48
C GLU A 458 -20.52 13.18 1.90
N ILE A 459 -21.36 13.87 1.12
CA ILE A 459 -21.72 15.28 1.39
C ILE A 459 -22.25 15.49 2.83
N PRO A 460 -23.15 14.64 3.37
CA PRO A 460 -23.64 14.82 4.73
C PRO A 460 -22.54 14.72 5.81
N LEU A 461 -21.58 13.80 5.62
CA LEU A 461 -20.42 13.63 6.50
C LEU A 461 -19.56 14.89 6.53
N ARG A 462 -19.21 15.39 5.34
CA ARG A 462 -18.41 16.61 5.18
C ARG A 462 -19.06 17.80 5.88
N LYS A 463 -20.37 17.98 5.69
CA LYS A 463 -21.14 19.03 6.36
C LYS A 463 -21.05 18.91 7.88
N LYS A 464 -21.15 17.70 8.44
CA LYS A 464 -21.03 17.49 9.89
C LYS A 464 -19.63 17.69 10.45
N MET A 465 -18.59 17.35 9.68
CA MET A 465 -17.22 17.68 10.05
C MET A 465 -16.97 19.19 10.03
N ILE A 466 -17.47 19.91 9.03
CA ILE A 466 -17.40 21.38 8.96
C ILE A 466 -18.18 22.02 10.12
N GLU A 467 -19.36 21.51 10.46
CA GLU A 467 -20.19 22.07 11.54
C GLU A 467 -19.57 21.87 12.93
N HIS A 468 -18.90 20.75 13.18
CA HIS A 468 -18.50 20.35 14.54
C HIS A 468 -16.99 20.23 14.75
N ILE A 469 -16.24 19.72 13.77
CA ILE A 469 -14.80 19.48 13.91
C ILE A 469 -13.99 20.71 13.49
N GLU A 470 -14.30 21.34 12.36
CA GLU A 470 -13.58 22.53 11.87
C GLU A 470 -13.45 23.66 12.91
N PRO A 471 -14.49 23.99 13.71
CA PRO A 471 -14.35 24.99 14.77
C PRO A 471 -13.27 24.66 15.80
N LEU A 472 -13.09 23.38 16.15
CA LEU A 472 -12.00 22.95 17.03
C LEU A 472 -10.63 23.14 16.37
N LEU A 473 -10.53 22.83 15.08
CA LEU A 473 -9.29 22.95 14.31
C LEU A 473 -8.85 24.41 14.17
N VAL A 474 -9.78 25.30 13.80
CA VAL A 474 -9.56 26.74 13.66
C VAL A 474 -9.22 27.38 15.01
N LYS A 475 -10.04 27.13 16.05
CA LYS A 475 -9.83 27.67 17.40
C LYS A 475 -8.43 27.32 17.93
N ASN A 476 -8.00 26.09 17.72
CA ASN A 476 -6.71 25.60 18.20
C ASN A 476 -5.56 25.82 17.20
N LYS A 477 -5.78 26.53 16.09
CA LYS A 477 -4.73 26.87 15.10
C LYS A 477 -3.97 25.65 14.58
N VAL A 478 -4.72 24.61 14.20
CA VAL A 478 -4.16 23.41 13.57
C VAL A 478 -3.44 23.81 12.29
N SER A 479 -2.24 23.27 12.07
CA SER A 479 -1.38 23.67 10.95
C SER A 479 -1.74 22.93 9.66
N LEU A 480 -1.88 21.60 9.76
CA LEU A 480 -2.26 20.74 8.64
C LEU A 480 -3.37 19.79 9.05
N VAL A 481 -4.24 19.48 8.09
CA VAL A 481 -5.27 18.46 8.21
C VAL A 481 -5.17 17.54 7.01
N LEU A 482 -4.86 16.27 7.25
CA LEU A 482 -4.57 15.28 6.22
C LEU A 482 -5.71 14.26 6.13
N TRP A 483 -6.08 13.91 4.90
CA TRP A 483 -7.19 13.01 4.58
C TRP A 483 -6.75 11.91 3.59
N GLY A 484 -7.29 10.71 3.71
CA GLY A 484 -7.17 9.62 2.72
C GLY A 484 -8.41 9.53 1.83
N HIS A 485 -8.88 8.29 1.57
CA HIS A 485 -10.15 7.85 0.99
C HIS A 485 -10.39 8.20 -0.49
N VAL A 486 -10.01 9.41 -0.88
CA VAL A 486 -10.02 9.85 -2.27
C VAL A 486 -8.63 9.55 -2.82
N HIS A 487 -8.56 8.64 -3.80
CA HIS A 487 -7.31 7.98 -4.20
C HIS A 487 -6.39 8.86 -5.07
N ARG A 488 -6.03 10.04 -4.55
CA ARG A 488 -5.38 11.15 -5.26
C ARG A 488 -4.66 12.07 -4.28
N TYR A 489 -3.88 12.98 -4.84
CA TYR A 489 -3.34 14.12 -4.10
C TYR A 489 -4.12 15.40 -4.43
N GLU A 490 -4.60 16.10 -3.41
CA GLU A 490 -5.26 17.39 -3.57
C GLU A 490 -4.92 18.32 -2.41
N ARG A 491 -4.39 19.51 -2.71
CA ARG A 491 -4.04 20.52 -1.70
C ARG A 491 -4.93 21.74 -1.83
N PHE A 492 -5.48 22.17 -0.70
CA PHE A 492 -6.30 23.36 -0.59
C PHE A 492 -5.52 24.57 -0.06
N CYS A 493 -6.09 25.76 -0.24
CA CYS A 493 -5.72 26.94 0.54
C CYS A 493 -6.02 26.69 2.04
N PRO A 494 -5.53 27.53 2.97
CA PRO A 494 -6.04 27.56 4.34
C PRO A 494 -7.56 27.75 4.33
N LEU A 495 -8.32 26.84 4.93
CA LEU A 495 -9.78 26.83 4.81
C LEU A 495 -10.49 27.01 6.16
N ASN A 496 -11.55 27.82 6.13
CA ASN A 496 -12.59 27.87 7.15
C ASN A 496 -13.94 28.02 6.44
N ASN A 497 -14.79 26.99 6.53
CA ASN A 497 -16.08 26.92 5.87
C ASN A 497 -16.04 27.34 4.39
N TYR A 498 -15.19 26.67 3.60
CA TYR A 498 -14.92 26.95 2.17
C TYR A 498 -14.36 28.34 1.83
N THR A 499 -14.02 29.16 2.82
CA THR A 499 -13.39 30.46 2.63
C THR A 499 -11.87 30.31 2.73
N CYS A 500 -11.14 30.72 1.69
CA CYS A 500 -9.68 30.77 1.76
C CYS A 500 -9.25 31.87 2.73
N GLY A 501 -8.51 31.48 3.77
CA GLY A 501 -7.59 32.36 4.46
C GLY A 501 -6.28 32.46 3.68
N SER A 502 -5.42 33.40 4.05
CA SER A 502 -4.08 33.43 3.46
C SER A 502 -3.12 32.56 4.29
N LEU A 503 -1.89 32.37 3.83
CA LEU A 503 -0.81 31.72 4.60
C LEU A 503 0.08 32.70 5.40
N GLU A 504 0.02 34.00 5.09
CA GLU A 504 0.88 35.05 5.65
C GLU A 504 0.13 36.21 6.31
N LYS A 505 0.62 36.66 7.48
CA LYS A 505 0.14 37.89 8.12
C LYS A 505 0.60 39.12 7.32
N ASN A 506 -0.23 39.59 6.40
CA ASN A 506 0.06 40.75 5.53
C ASN A 506 -0.15 42.12 6.21
N GLY A 507 0.31 42.28 7.45
CA GLY A 507 0.21 43.56 8.17
C GLY A 507 -1.21 44.00 8.55
N GLU A 508 -2.24 43.20 8.25
CA GLU A 508 -3.60 43.43 8.73
C GLU A 508 -3.76 42.97 10.19
N ASP A 509 -4.44 43.79 10.99
CA ASP A 509 -4.67 43.57 12.42
C ASP A 509 -5.61 42.37 12.71
N ASN A 510 -6.28 41.82 11.69
CA ASN A 510 -7.28 40.75 11.78
C ASN A 510 -6.91 39.44 11.06
N TRP A 511 -5.61 39.11 11.06
CA TRP A 511 -5.13 37.85 10.50
C TRP A 511 -5.58 36.61 11.27
N GLU A 512 -6.37 35.73 10.64
CA GLU A 512 -6.69 34.38 11.15
C GLU A 512 -5.97 33.30 10.33
N ALA A 513 -5.13 32.51 11.00
CA ALA A 513 -4.44 31.39 10.37
C ALA A 513 -5.35 30.15 10.37
N TYR A 514 -5.97 29.87 9.22
CA TYR A 514 -6.77 28.66 9.04
C TYR A 514 -5.91 27.42 8.76
N PRO A 515 -6.41 26.21 9.06
CA PRO A 515 -5.69 24.97 8.75
C PRO A 515 -5.58 24.76 7.23
N VAL A 516 -4.44 24.23 6.78
CA VAL A 516 -4.27 23.76 5.40
C VAL A 516 -4.77 22.32 5.30
N HIS A 517 -5.73 22.06 4.41
CA HIS A 517 -6.27 20.72 4.17
C HIS A 517 -5.63 20.07 2.95
N ILE A 518 -5.27 18.79 3.07
CA ILE A 518 -4.64 18.02 1.99
C ILE A 518 -5.19 16.60 1.97
N VAL A 519 -5.64 16.14 0.80
CA VAL A 519 -5.92 14.74 0.52
C VAL A 519 -4.62 14.07 0.07
N ILE A 520 -4.25 12.98 0.73
CA ILE A 520 -3.04 12.19 0.53
C ILE A 520 -3.35 10.69 0.34
N GLY A 521 -4.51 10.36 -0.24
CA GLY A 521 -4.97 8.98 -0.46
C GLY A 521 -4.36 8.29 -1.69
N MET A 522 -3.24 8.77 -2.20
CA MET A 522 -2.62 8.25 -3.43
C MET A 522 -1.62 7.11 -3.17
N GLY A 523 -1.80 6.32 -2.10
CA GLY A 523 -0.81 5.33 -1.67
C GLY A 523 -0.58 4.18 -2.64
N GLY A 524 -1.62 3.73 -3.35
CA GLY A 524 -1.47 2.67 -4.36
C GLY A 524 -2.75 1.96 -4.80
N GLN A 525 -3.87 2.09 -4.07
CA GLN A 525 -5.13 1.46 -4.44
C GLN A 525 -5.92 2.28 -5.47
N ASP A 526 -6.63 1.57 -6.35
CA ASP A 526 -7.60 1.94 -7.40
C ASP A 526 -7.60 3.40 -7.84
N TRP A 527 -7.24 3.65 -9.10
CA TRP A 527 -7.34 5.00 -9.62
C TRP A 527 -8.82 5.41 -9.72
N GLN A 528 -9.23 6.37 -8.89
CA GLN A 528 -10.58 6.93 -8.93
C GLN A 528 -10.62 8.02 -10.01
N GLY A 529 -11.57 7.96 -10.96
CA GLY A 529 -11.47 8.68 -12.23
C GLY A 529 -12.12 10.06 -12.36
N GLN A 530 -13.00 10.49 -11.45
CA GLN A 530 -13.81 11.70 -11.69
C GLN A 530 -13.53 12.80 -10.63
N TRP A 531 -12.95 13.92 -11.07
CA TRP A 531 -13.02 15.20 -10.33
C TRP A 531 -14.48 15.68 -10.31
N LEU A 532 -14.83 16.68 -9.48
CA LEU A 532 -16.15 17.33 -9.49
C LEU A 532 -16.55 17.57 -10.94
N GLN A 533 -17.65 16.95 -11.36
CA GLN A 533 -18.15 17.07 -12.72
C GLN A 533 -18.89 18.37 -12.90
N ARG A 534 -18.90 18.90 -14.11
CA ARG A 534 -19.73 20.07 -14.41
C ARG A 534 -21.22 19.67 -14.39
N GLU A 535 -22.07 20.56 -13.88
CA GLU A 535 -23.52 20.33 -13.89
C GLU A 535 -24.09 20.21 -15.31
N ASP A 536 -23.50 20.93 -16.28
CA ASP A 536 -23.89 20.93 -17.69
C ASP A 536 -23.19 19.83 -18.53
N HIS A 537 -22.06 19.30 -18.07
CA HIS A 537 -21.29 18.26 -18.73
C HIS A 537 -20.76 17.23 -17.72
N PRO A 538 -21.58 16.23 -17.32
CA PRO A 538 -21.20 15.25 -16.30
C PRO A 538 -19.99 14.37 -16.64
N SER A 539 -19.57 14.30 -17.91
CA SER A 539 -18.33 13.58 -18.29
C SER A 539 -17.06 14.38 -18.00
N ASP A 540 -17.18 15.70 -17.82
CA ASP A 540 -16.05 16.62 -17.82
C ASP A 540 -15.81 17.17 -16.40
N PRO A 541 -14.55 17.26 -15.96
CA PRO A 541 -14.25 17.89 -14.68
C PRO A 541 -14.57 19.39 -14.74
N VAL A 542 -14.94 19.97 -13.58
CA VAL A 542 -15.08 21.42 -13.42
C VAL A 542 -13.76 22.07 -13.78
N PHE A 543 -13.80 22.86 -14.86
CA PHE A 543 -12.71 23.65 -15.37
C PHE A 543 -13.17 25.12 -15.52
N PRO A 544 -12.39 26.09 -15.03
CA PRO A 544 -11.14 25.93 -14.31
C PRO A 544 -11.33 25.25 -12.94
N GLN A 545 -10.24 24.72 -12.39
CA GLN A 545 -10.22 24.14 -11.04
C GLN A 545 -10.76 25.17 -10.01
N PRO A 546 -11.66 24.77 -9.09
CA PRO A 546 -12.14 25.62 -7.99
C PRO A 546 -11.02 26.34 -7.26
N GLU A 547 -11.18 27.64 -7.00
CA GLU A 547 -10.12 28.52 -6.46
C GLU A 547 -9.53 28.01 -5.13
N GLN A 548 -10.34 27.35 -4.30
CA GLN A 548 -9.90 26.80 -3.02
C GLN A 548 -8.94 25.62 -3.16
N SER A 549 -9.04 24.88 -4.26
CA SER A 549 -8.13 23.80 -4.59
C SER A 549 -6.92 24.41 -5.30
N LEU A 550 -5.74 24.33 -4.70
CA LEU A 550 -4.53 24.96 -5.24
C LEU A 550 -3.71 24.02 -6.12
N PHE A 551 -3.75 22.71 -5.83
CA PHE A 551 -3.02 21.70 -6.61
C PHE A 551 -3.76 20.37 -6.58
N ARG A 552 -3.69 19.63 -7.70
CA ARG A 552 -4.28 18.30 -7.87
C ARG A 552 -3.34 17.42 -8.69
N ALA A 553 -3.22 16.17 -8.28
CA ALA A 553 -2.52 15.14 -9.02
C ALA A 553 -3.28 13.80 -8.91
N GLY A 554 -3.30 13.06 -10.01
CA GLY A 554 -3.96 11.75 -10.10
C GLY A 554 -2.97 10.59 -9.97
N GLU A 555 -1.68 10.89 -9.92
CA GLU A 555 -0.60 9.92 -9.81
C GLU A 555 -0.47 9.38 -8.39
N TYR A 556 0.04 8.16 -8.28
CA TYR A 556 0.35 7.53 -7.00
C TYR A 556 1.63 8.07 -6.38
N GLY A 557 1.74 7.95 -5.07
CA GLY A 557 2.89 8.44 -4.32
C GLY A 557 2.68 8.44 -2.81
N TYR A 558 3.52 9.21 -2.13
CA TYR A 558 3.46 9.41 -0.68
C TYR A 558 3.89 10.83 -0.35
N THR A 559 3.66 11.24 0.89
CA THR A 559 4.14 12.53 1.38
C THR A 559 5.28 12.38 2.37
N LYS A 560 6.14 13.39 2.40
CA LYS A 560 7.22 13.55 3.36
C LYS A 560 7.04 14.86 4.10
N LEU A 561 6.93 14.82 5.42
CA LEU A 561 6.85 16.01 6.25
C LEU A 561 8.21 16.29 6.87
N VAL A 562 8.67 17.53 6.77
CA VAL A 562 9.90 18.01 7.42
C VAL A 562 9.59 19.28 8.19
N ALA A 563 9.68 19.23 9.53
CA ALA A 563 9.43 20.39 10.37
C ALA A 563 10.62 20.75 11.26
N THR A 564 10.76 22.03 11.57
CA THR A 564 11.66 22.61 12.57
C THR A 564 10.83 23.45 13.54
N LYS A 565 11.44 24.12 14.53
CA LYS A 565 10.70 25.07 15.38
C LYS A 565 10.13 26.29 14.63
N LYS A 566 10.62 26.60 13.42
CA LYS A 566 10.26 27.81 12.67
C LYS A 566 9.29 27.55 11.53
N LYS A 567 9.37 26.38 10.92
CA LYS A 567 8.61 26.05 9.70
C LYS A 567 8.40 24.56 9.53
N LEU A 568 7.30 24.22 8.88
CA LEU A 568 6.91 22.89 8.46
C LEU A 568 6.81 22.87 6.93
N LYS A 569 7.33 21.82 6.31
CA LYS A 569 7.14 21.53 4.88
C LYS A 569 6.48 20.18 4.71
N LEU A 570 5.52 20.08 3.80
CA LEU A 570 5.02 18.81 3.28
C LEU A 570 5.37 18.71 1.81
N PHE A 571 5.95 17.60 1.40
CA PHE A 571 6.36 17.29 0.04
C PHE A 571 5.52 16.13 -0.49
N TYR A 572 4.96 16.25 -1.69
CA TYR A 572 4.35 15.14 -2.42
C TYR A 572 5.37 14.51 -3.38
N ILE A 573 5.65 13.22 -3.20
CA ILE A 573 6.63 12.46 -3.99
C ILE A 573 5.89 11.37 -4.77
N GLY A 574 6.05 11.37 -6.10
CA GLY A 574 5.40 10.40 -6.98
C GLY A 574 6.11 9.04 -6.93
N ASN A 575 5.37 7.94 -6.88
CA ASN A 575 5.96 6.59 -6.89
C ASN A 575 6.31 6.08 -8.30
N HIS A 576 5.94 6.81 -9.35
CA HIS A 576 6.27 6.48 -10.73
C HIS A 576 7.66 6.98 -11.13
N ASP A 577 8.16 8.05 -10.51
CA ASP A 577 9.45 8.67 -10.84
C ASP A 577 10.33 9.01 -9.62
N GLY A 578 9.79 8.90 -8.41
CA GLY A 578 10.48 9.21 -7.16
C GLY A 578 10.81 10.69 -6.98
N LYS A 579 10.15 11.60 -7.72
CA LYS A 579 10.41 13.05 -7.72
C LYS A 579 9.36 13.83 -6.94
N LEU A 580 9.70 15.08 -6.63
CA LEU A 580 8.81 16.06 -6.01
C LEU A 580 7.82 16.61 -7.04
N HIS A 581 6.52 16.54 -6.74
CA HIS A 581 5.44 17.05 -7.61
C HIS A 581 4.73 18.26 -7.02
N ASP A 582 4.60 18.34 -5.69
CA ASP A 582 4.04 19.51 -5.00
C ASP A 582 4.68 19.72 -3.62
N MET A 583 4.64 20.95 -3.12
CA MET A 583 5.14 21.33 -1.80
C MET A 583 4.35 22.47 -1.18
N VAL A 584 4.15 22.39 0.13
CA VAL A 584 3.64 23.50 0.94
C VAL A 584 4.57 23.78 2.11
N GLU A 585 4.81 25.06 2.40
CA GLU A 585 5.56 25.54 3.57
C GLU A 585 4.62 26.34 4.49
N ILE A 586 4.66 26.04 5.78
CA ILE A 586 3.85 26.70 6.82
C ILE A 586 4.78 27.21 7.91
N MET A 587 4.66 28.48 8.26
CA MET A 587 5.47 29.12 9.30
C MET A 587 4.89 28.86 10.69
N ALA A 588 5.77 28.78 11.69
CA ALA A 588 5.34 28.65 13.08
C ALA A 588 4.60 29.93 13.53
N PRO A 589 3.61 29.81 14.46
CA PRO A 589 2.89 30.97 14.98
C PRO A 589 3.84 32.07 15.50
N GLY A 590 3.64 33.32 15.05
CA GLY A 590 4.43 34.48 15.50
C GLY A 590 5.78 34.67 14.79
N VAL A 591 6.15 33.81 13.83
CA VAL A 591 7.31 34.01 12.97
C VAL A 591 6.85 34.62 11.65
N ALA A 592 7.14 35.90 11.41
CA ALA A 592 6.92 36.52 10.11
C ALA A 592 7.81 35.85 9.04
N PRO A 593 7.36 35.72 7.79
CA PRO A 593 8.23 35.31 6.71
C PRO A 593 9.41 36.30 6.66
N SER A 594 10.63 35.81 6.70
CA SER A 594 11.76 36.64 6.30
C SER A 594 11.56 36.96 4.82
N ALA A 595 11.38 38.24 4.49
CA ALA A 595 11.36 38.71 3.12
C ALA A 595 12.58 38.14 2.38
N PHE A 596 12.30 37.40 1.31
CA PHE A 596 13.26 36.78 0.38
C PHE A 596 14.22 35.75 1.00
N MET A 597 14.01 34.50 0.64
CA MET A 597 15.13 33.63 0.30
C MET A 597 14.84 33.07 -1.09
N GLU A 598 15.51 33.68 -2.08
CA GLU A 598 15.76 33.04 -3.36
C GLU A 598 16.07 31.57 -3.13
N MET A 599 15.42 30.75 -3.94
CA MET A 599 15.79 29.38 -4.25
C MET A 599 17.30 29.16 -3.99
N GLU A 600 17.65 28.27 -3.07
CA GLU A 600 18.96 27.60 -3.07
C GLU A 600 19.02 26.74 -4.34
N ALA A 601 19.20 27.41 -5.47
CA ALA A 601 19.81 26.87 -6.68
C ALA A 601 21.33 26.91 -6.46
N MET A 602 21.80 26.10 -5.53
CA MET A 602 23.22 25.77 -5.34
C MET A 602 23.23 24.24 -5.35
N ASP A 603 23.41 23.55 -6.49
CA ASP A 603 24.69 23.53 -7.20
C ASP A 603 24.60 22.98 -8.65
N CYS A 604 23.49 23.17 -9.38
CA CYS A 604 23.42 22.70 -10.78
C CYS A 604 24.00 23.69 -11.80
N TRP A 605 24.15 24.97 -11.48
CA TRP A 605 24.59 25.97 -12.46
C TRP A 605 26.12 26.12 -12.55
N TYR A 606 26.86 25.76 -11.50
CA TYR A 606 28.33 25.75 -11.51
C TYR A 606 28.88 24.59 -12.37
N TYR A 607 28.17 23.46 -12.42
CA TYR A 607 28.51 22.35 -13.32
C TYR A 607 28.07 22.62 -14.77
N VAL A 608 26.91 23.24 -15.02
CA VAL A 608 26.47 23.50 -16.39
C VAL A 608 27.35 24.53 -17.12
N LYS A 609 27.88 25.57 -16.44
CA LYS A 609 28.81 26.53 -17.06
C LYS A 609 30.20 25.95 -17.36
N ASN A 610 30.73 25.09 -16.49
CA ASN A 610 32.04 24.47 -16.71
C ASN A 610 31.99 23.27 -17.66
N LEU A 611 30.88 22.53 -17.69
CA LEU A 611 30.65 21.47 -18.66
C LEU A 611 30.39 22.03 -20.07
N SER A 612 29.68 23.15 -20.19
CA SER A 612 29.47 23.80 -21.50
C SER A 612 30.75 24.44 -22.05
N LEU A 613 31.66 24.94 -21.20
CA LEU A 613 32.98 25.43 -21.66
C LEU A 613 33.92 24.27 -22.07
N MET A 614 33.93 23.15 -21.33
CA MET A 614 34.73 21.97 -21.71
C MET A 614 34.19 21.24 -22.93
N VAL A 615 32.86 21.19 -23.11
CA VAL A 615 32.23 20.64 -24.32
C VAL A 615 32.48 21.54 -25.52
N LEU A 616 32.52 22.88 -25.36
CA LEU A 616 32.85 23.80 -26.45
C LEU A 616 34.33 23.70 -26.88
N VAL A 617 35.26 23.58 -25.92
CA VAL A 617 36.70 23.39 -26.21
C VAL A 617 36.95 22.01 -26.82
N GLY A 618 36.25 20.98 -26.36
CA GLY A 618 36.28 19.63 -26.96
C GLY A 618 35.70 19.59 -28.38
N PHE A 619 34.61 20.31 -28.64
CA PHE A 619 34.01 20.39 -29.98
C PHE A 619 34.89 21.17 -30.97
N VAL A 620 35.54 22.25 -30.54
CA VAL A 620 36.47 23.02 -31.38
C VAL A 620 37.76 22.23 -31.64
N ALA A 621 38.28 21.49 -30.66
CA ALA A 621 39.43 20.60 -30.86
C ALA A 621 39.09 19.41 -31.76
N TYR A 622 37.87 18.85 -31.65
CA TYR A 622 37.38 17.81 -32.55
C TYR A 622 37.18 18.33 -33.98
N PHE A 623 36.63 19.53 -34.17
CA PHE A 623 36.47 20.13 -35.51
C PHE A 623 37.82 20.49 -36.15
N LEU A 624 38.79 21.00 -35.39
CA LEU A 624 40.13 21.28 -35.89
C LEU A 624 40.93 20.00 -36.17
N GLY A 625 40.74 18.94 -35.38
CA GLY A 625 41.30 17.60 -35.64
C GLY A 625 40.67 16.91 -36.85
N PHE A 626 39.35 17.03 -37.03
CA PHE A 626 38.59 16.40 -38.12
C PHE A 626 38.82 17.11 -39.46
N THR A 627 38.96 18.45 -39.47
CA THR A 627 39.31 19.20 -40.69
C THR A 627 40.76 18.97 -41.14
N SER A 628 41.67 18.59 -40.24
CA SER A 628 43.02 18.13 -40.60
C SER A 628 43.07 16.67 -41.09
N HIS A 629 42.05 15.86 -40.82
CA HIS A 629 42.02 14.45 -41.22
C HIS A 629 41.17 14.19 -42.49
N CYS A 630 40.16 15.03 -42.77
CA CYS A 630 39.27 14.87 -43.93
C CYS A 630 39.74 15.56 -45.23
N ARG A 631 41.02 15.95 -45.33
CA ARG A 631 41.64 16.38 -46.61
C ARG A 631 42.05 15.22 -47.52
N ARG A 632 41.66 13.99 -47.19
CA ARG A 632 41.76 12.81 -48.06
C ARG A 632 40.39 12.15 -48.17
N ASN A 633 39.93 12.11 -49.41
CA ASN A 633 38.83 11.32 -49.97
C ASN A 633 37.52 12.09 -50.19
N VAL A 634 37.20 12.17 -51.48
CA VAL A 634 36.16 12.88 -52.20
C VAL A 634 35.06 11.87 -52.58
N THR A 635 33.86 12.40 -52.90
CA THR A 635 32.64 11.76 -53.48
C THR A 635 31.87 10.82 -52.55
N GLU A 636 30.54 10.82 -52.43
CA GLU A 636 29.46 11.23 -53.34
C GLU A 636 28.12 11.45 -52.56
N ASN A 637 27.06 11.77 -53.32
CA ASN A 637 25.82 12.52 -53.03
C ASN A 637 24.70 11.86 -52.18
N SER A 638 23.66 12.69 -51.93
CA SER A 638 22.25 12.44 -51.51
C SER A 638 21.94 12.64 -50.01
N GLY A 639 20.95 13.42 -49.56
CA GLY A 639 19.84 14.13 -50.21
C GLY A 639 18.51 13.75 -49.55
N TRP A 640 18.13 14.38 -48.42
CA TRP A 640 16.79 14.22 -47.82
C TRP A 640 16.28 15.48 -47.11
N THR A 641 15.05 15.88 -47.48
CA THR A 641 14.28 16.99 -46.93
C THR A 641 13.20 16.46 -45.99
N ARG A 642 12.89 17.23 -44.93
CA ARG A 642 12.03 16.88 -43.80
C ARG A 642 10.54 17.17 -44.09
N LEU A 643 9.65 16.20 -43.89
CA LEU A 643 8.19 16.37 -43.87
C LEU A 643 7.70 16.69 -42.44
N LYS A 644 6.70 17.58 -42.35
CA LYS A 644 6.02 18.01 -41.11
C LYS A 644 4.84 17.07 -40.80
N ALA A 645 4.61 16.86 -39.50
CA ALA A 645 3.52 16.07 -38.96
C ALA A 645 2.31 16.95 -38.64
N GLU A 646 1.23 16.74 -39.37
CA GLU A 646 -0.14 16.91 -38.88
C GLU A 646 -0.81 15.54 -39.09
N ASP A 647 -1.64 15.14 -38.14
CA ASP A 647 -2.38 13.86 -38.01
C ASP A 647 -1.67 12.70 -37.29
N VAL A 648 -1.64 12.78 -35.95
CA VAL A 648 -2.12 11.70 -35.05
C VAL A 648 -2.91 12.34 -33.92
#